data_AF-A0A3A9XF06-F1
#
_entry.id   AF-A0A3A9XF06-F1
#
_cell.length_a   1.000
_cell.length_b   1.000
_cell.length_c   1.000
_cell.angle_alpha   90.00
_cell.angle_beta   90.00
_cell.angle_gamma   90.00
#
_symmetry.space_group_name_H-M   'P 1'
#
loop_
_entity.id
_entity.type
_entity.pdbx_description
1 polymer ?
#
loop_
_entity_poly.entity_id
_entity_poly.type
_entity_poly.pdbx_seq_one_letter_code
_entity_poly.pdbx_strand_id
1 'polypeptide(L)'
;MLLLIAVVAVVVVVGVFAYPNVKDTLIPSTPDIPVPDKDMAAEIEEVLRGIETEPVIRPEARPENLVPDSQGAVDEEPTTETDVETTEEEESSGQEEPTEELADNSTAANDAKEDGINDAYFAKEIFVEKGEEVAGTYNEYRFGNDKNYPENQGNKEGDADYILENTRSILNAKKEFTTKEAILNGITKDTYSEGDTISFITYKMIPEYEKIDSAPLSSEVFIVAKTTNLDEETVTITIQEKEELLVAKDAPLPVLEMPEEEQENARENQTHTRNEERMEGGTNETRDTETSENNETIDESSASTDSQQESETTSEESEEKDAEENEITEIKAVVEEGIAKKKIKLRPKSAEDLQTWTEKLKGGTEDGMHSYQVKNQFSVTGDADAIATNIQNNSNNTLTDHIVKKEDIIELLVEGSTYNNTTSFVFPKYKKGSQTEFLWLKAHAYGGEEEHNEEFLNQDDTTYFRIGDICECEAKVRAYMRMLRIGEGTGEIDKDGNPIDPQRGYTTRFGNVQFSDMSTHPGLRPGSGSSAAGAYQIMQYTWWEWNGFEVKKNSSGVYYKTGVYFENRDYAKKYGITGFDEMNQDLYCLALMKHHSGCATFIDDIINDKIEETTRNCGSRIWASLPHVGDNSRYRFRGELQPATPMEKVLEHYETFLKEELAGESYLHLEPGFLKEFGYGCCNDQPSGWHDPVDNPISTNYFQNGNAGIVAQQWGLFGDDVRREVNRKHSGLDLFATTGSNIYACVDGTIYNRRWHGGYGNTVTIKVKDPKAFLTLKRQYTHKSTREDESGSDWNENGDIYLFYAHLDSVNEFSFGEEVKSGQVLGKCGRSGIGGDGTHAPHLHFEIFSTYSKPSGTRYCYNPAYYVPYKHFSEQSEAEKIEQTTEKNRGYINEYVGAEKLQEKHLKDQ
;
A
#
# COMPACT_ATOMS: atom_id res chain seq x y z
N MET A 1 -9.49 -27.20 -57.07
CA MET A 1 -8.02 -27.37 -57.08
C MET A 1 -7.44 -26.07 -56.55
N LEU A 2 -6.78 -26.09 -55.40
CA LEU A 2 -5.34 -26.39 -55.25
C LEU A 2 -4.50 -25.38 -56.07
N LEU A 3 -3.99 -24.32 -55.43
CA LEU A 3 -2.70 -24.17 -54.71
C LEU A 3 -1.71 -23.40 -55.65
N LEU A 4 -1.19 -22.20 -55.34
CA LEU A 4 -0.20 -21.78 -54.30
C LEU A 4 1.22 -21.71 -54.91
N ILE A 5 2.10 -20.84 -54.38
CA ILE A 5 3.49 -20.54 -54.84
C ILE A 5 3.47 -19.65 -56.13
N ALA A 6 4.29 -18.61 -56.37
CA ALA A 6 5.74 -18.45 -56.16
C ALA A 6 6.27 -16.97 -56.21
N VAL A 7 7.46 -16.74 -55.59
CA VAL A 7 8.73 -16.14 -56.16
C VAL A 7 8.76 -14.73 -56.81
N VAL A 8 9.78 -13.84 -56.64
CA VAL A 8 10.86 -13.64 -55.62
C VAL A 8 11.66 -12.31 -55.87
N ALA A 9 12.34 -11.79 -54.82
CA ALA A 9 13.63 -11.05 -54.81
C ALA A 9 13.80 -9.54 -55.18
N VAL A 10 14.47 -8.83 -54.24
CA VAL A 10 15.69 -7.97 -54.37
C VAL A 10 15.71 -6.70 -55.24
N VAL A 11 16.15 -5.58 -54.64
CA VAL A 11 17.30 -4.74 -55.07
C VAL A 11 17.92 -4.04 -53.85
N VAL A 12 19.24 -3.96 -53.78
CA VAL A 12 20.01 -3.11 -52.84
C VAL A 12 20.68 -2.00 -53.64
N VAL A 13 20.70 -0.77 -53.12
CA VAL A 13 21.51 0.33 -53.65
C VAL A 13 22.36 0.94 -52.55
N VAL A 14 23.68 0.90 -52.73
CA VAL A 14 24.67 1.53 -51.83
C VAL A 14 25.05 2.90 -52.41
N GLY A 15 24.97 3.94 -51.59
CA GLY A 15 25.42 5.31 -51.94
C GLY A 15 26.61 5.74 -51.09
N VAL A 16 27.84 5.59 -51.61
CA VAL A 16 29.06 6.12 -50.98
C VAL A 16 29.41 7.48 -51.59
N PHE A 17 29.56 8.49 -50.74
CA PHE A 17 30.31 9.72 -51.02
C PHE A 17 31.28 9.99 -49.87
N ALA A 18 32.42 10.63 -50.15
CA ALA A 18 33.54 10.65 -49.21
C ALA A 18 34.32 11.97 -49.23
N TYR A 19 34.72 12.41 -48.02
CA TYR A 19 35.75 13.44 -47.74
C TYR A 19 35.40 14.90 -48.12
N PRO A 20 36.07 15.93 -47.52
CA PRO A 20 37.35 15.89 -46.81
C PRO A 20 37.39 16.42 -45.37
N ASN A 21 38.51 16.15 -44.70
CA ASN A 21 38.94 16.84 -43.49
C ASN A 21 39.21 18.33 -43.77
N VAL A 22 38.83 19.20 -42.84
CA VAL A 22 39.35 20.58 -42.72
C VAL A 22 39.75 20.81 -41.26
N LYS A 23 40.87 21.49 -41.04
CA LYS A 23 41.36 21.90 -39.72
C LYS A 23 41.06 23.38 -39.44
N ASP A 24 41.23 23.72 -38.17
CA ASP A 24 41.48 25.05 -37.62
C ASP A 24 40.28 25.99 -37.38
N THR A 25 40.17 26.37 -36.10
CA THR A 25 39.60 27.62 -35.56
C THR A 25 38.15 28.00 -35.89
N LEU A 26 37.30 27.93 -34.87
CA LEU A 26 36.97 29.12 -34.07
C LEU A 26 36.38 28.71 -32.72
N ILE A 27 36.79 29.39 -31.64
CA ILE A 27 36.20 29.23 -30.30
C ILE A 27 35.14 30.32 -30.15
N PRO A 28 33.85 30.00 -29.99
CA PRO A 28 32.88 30.92 -29.43
C PRO A 28 33.22 31.12 -27.95
N SER A 29 33.37 32.36 -27.50
CA SER A 29 33.51 32.67 -26.08
C SER A 29 32.29 32.18 -25.30
N THR A 30 32.52 31.66 -24.10
CA THR A 30 31.46 31.40 -23.12
C THR A 30 30.58 32.65 -22.95
N PRO A 31 29.24 32.55 -23.01
CA PRO A 31 28.40 33.61 -22.46
C PRO A 31 28.64 33.65 -20.96
N ASP A 32 28.89 34.85 -20.41
CA ASP A 32 29.06 35.03 -18.97
C ASP A 32 27.80 34.55 -18.23
N ILE A 33 27.96 33.60 -17.32
CA ILE A 33 26.91 33.23 -16.37
C ILE A 33 26.74 34.41 -15.41
N PRO A 34 25.54 35.00 -15.29
CA PRO A 34 25.32 36.06 -14.32
C PRO A 34 25.62 35.54 -12.91
N VAL A 35 26.55 36.20 -12.21
CA VAL A 35 26.75 35.99 -10.77
C VAL A 35 25.42 36.32 -10.08
N PRO A 36 24.87 35.46 -9.20
CA PRO A 36 23.61 35.72 -8.53
C PRO A 36 23.68 37.03 -7.72
N ASP A 37 22.59 37.79 -7.76
CA ASP A 37 22.54 39.14 -7.20
C ASP A 37 22.57 39.14 -5.66
N LYS A 38 23.07 40.23 -5.07
CA LYS A 38 23.71 40.20 -3.76
C LYS A 38 22.77 40.28 -2.56
N ASP A 39 21.48 40.51 -2.77
CA ASP A 39 20.52 40.81 -1.69
C ASP A 39 19.83 39.56 -1.11
N MET A 40 19.91 38.39 -1.74
CA MET A 40 19.30 37.15 -1.22
C MET A 40 20.08 36.50 -0.05
N ALA A 41 21.18 37.13 0.39
CA ALA A 41 21.98 36.69 1.53
C ALA A 41 21.67 37.46 2.84
N ALA A 42 20.83 38.50 2.80
CA ALA A 42 20.51 39.32 3.96
C ALA A 42 19.31 38.79 4.77
N GLU A 43 18.23 38.37 4.10
CA GLU A 43 16.98 37.94 4.76
C GLU A 43 17.14 36.65 5.58
N ILE A 44 18.16 35.82 5.28
CA ILE A 44 18.42 34.55 5.99
C ILE A 44 19.11 34.80 7.35
N GLU A 45 19.86 35.89 7.54
CA GLU A 45 20.53 36.20 8.82
C GLU A 45 19.60 36.91 9.84
N GLU A 46 18.41 37.34 9.43
CA GLU A 46 17.41 37.96 10.31
C GLU A 46 16.46 36.90 10.92
N VAL A 47 16.05 35.90 10.14
CA VAL A 47 15.20 34.79 10.63
C VAL A 47 15.90 33.96 11.71
N LEU A 48 17.23 33.77 11.60
CA LEU A 48 18.02 32.97 12.54
C LEU A 48 18.40 33.70 13.85
N ARG A 49 17.89 34.92 14.10
CA ARG A 49 18.06 35.64 15.39
C ARG A 49 16.81 35.67 16.28
N GLY A 50 15.73 34.98 15.88
CA GLY A 50 14.39 35.16 16.48
C GLY A 50 14.01 34.28 17.66
N ILE A 51 14.84 33.31 18.10
CA ILE A 51 14.47 32.31 19.13
C ILE A 51 15.59 32.18 20.19
N GLU A 52 15.16 31.97 21.43
CA GLU A 52 15.95 31.81 22.69
C GLU A 52 16.49 33.08 23.37
N THR A 53 15.73 33.65 24.30
CA THR A 53 15.93 33.44 25.75
C THR A 53 14.96 34.29 26.60
N GLU A 54 14.04 33.66 27.33
CA GLU A 54 13.39 34.30 28.50
C GLU A 54 14.20 34.04 29.78
N PRO A 55 14.27 35.02 30.70
CA PRO A 55 14.62 34.74 32.08
C PRO A 55 13.59 35.29 33.10
N VAL A 56 12.80 34.37 33.66
CA VAL A 56 12.37 34.33 35.08
C VAL A 56 11.61 35.54 35.66
N ILE A 57 10.30 35.35 35.88
CA ILE A 57 9.47 36.21 36.75
C ILE A 57 9.61 35.78 38.23
N ARG A 58 9.78 36.75 39.14
CA ARG A 58 9.24 36.69 40.52
C ARG A 58 8.70 38.07 40.96
N PRO A 59 7.77 38.14 41.94
CA PRO A 59 6.66 39.08 41.87
C PRO A 59 6.62 40.13 42.99
N GLU A 60 5.81 41.19 42.83
CA GLU A 60 5.26 41.93 43.98
C GLU A 60 3.97 42.74 43.70
N ALA A 61 3.14 42.80 44.75
CA ALA A 61 2.14 43.84 45.13
C ALA A 61 0.94 44.25 44.22
N ARG A 62 -0.25 44.18 44.84
CA ARG A 62 -1.52 44.88 44.52
C ARG A 62 -1.46 46.34 45.05
N PRO A 63 -2.27 47.30 44.55
CA PRO A 63 -3.62 47.57 45.13
C PRO A 63 -4.69 47.97 44.05
N GLU A 64 -6.00 47.69 44.21
CA GLU A 64 -7.11 48.60 44.66
C GLU A 64 -7.37 49.88 43.81
N ASN A 65 -8.59 50.45 43.63
CA ASN A 65 -9.98 50.17 44.07
C ASN A 65 -11.03 51.01 43.25
N LEU A 66 -12.33 50.65 43.28
CA LEU A 66 -13.56 51.46 42.95
C LEU A 66 -13.79 51.90 41.45
N VAL A 67 -14.98 51.98 40.80
CA VAL A 67 -16.45 52.13 41.10
C VAL A 67 -16.94 53.61 41.12
N PRO A 68 -18.10 54.06 40.52
CA PRO A 68 -18.87 53.64 39.32
C PRO A 68 -19.59 54.80 38.49
N ASP A 69 -20.46 54.44 37.51
CA ASP A 69 -21.84 54.97 37.22
C ASP A 69 -22.23 56.07 36.14
N SER A 70 -23.42 55.79 35.55
CA SER A 70 -24.54 56.52 34.87
C SER A 70 -24.47 57.64 33.79
N GLN A 71 -25.25 57.44 32.70
CA GLN A 71 -26.41 58.23 32.15
C GLN A 71 -26.75 57.78 30.69
N GLY A 72 -27.97 57.82 30.11
CA GLY A 72 -29.37 58.12 30.56
C GLY A 72 -30.05 59.28 29.80
N ALA A 73 -31.23 59.21 29.14
CA ALA A 73 -32.11 58.08 28.74
C ALA A 73 -32.51 58.13 27.21
N VAL A 74 -33.71 58.35 26.64
CA VAL A 74 -35.10 58.77 27.03
C VAL A 74 -36.12 58.34 25.93
N ASP A 75 -37.33 57.85 26.30
CA ASP A 75 -38.72 57.75 25.69
C ASP A 75 -38.98 57.74 24.13
N GLU A 76 -40.15 57.39 23.52
CA GLU A 76 -41.53 57.01 23.96
C GLU A 76 -42.28 56.13 22.87
N GLU A 77 -43.56 55.77 23.09
CA GLU A 77 -44.43 54.86 22.27
C GLU A 77 -45.26 55.62 21.15
N PRO A 78 -46.42 55.23 20.52
CA PRO A 78 -47.54 54.36 21.01
C PRO A 78 -48.40 53.48 20.01
N THR A 79 -49.19 52.52 20.53
CA THR A 79 -50.64 52.13 20.25
C THR A 79 -51.25 52.05 18.81
N THR A 80 -52.31 51.28 18.43
CA THR A 80 -53.29 50.30 19.01
C THR A 80 -54.25 49.72 17.93
N GLU A 81 -54.94 48.58 18.21
CA GLU A 81 -56.29 48.13 17.71
C GLU A 81 -56.46 47.85 16.18
N THR A 82 -57.37 47.01 15.65
CA THR A 82 -58.45 46.06 16.12
C THR A 82 -58.57 44.91 15.06
N ASP A 83 -59.47 43.91 14.98
CA ASP A 83 -60.73 43.39 15.59
C ASP A 83 -60.64 41.81 15.51
N VAL A 84 -61.45 40.87 16.07
CA VAL A 84 -62.91 40.65 16.30
C VAL A 84 -63.69 40.34 15.00
N GLU A 85 -64.60 39.36 14.84
CA GLU A 85 -65.22 38.22 15.61
C GLU A 85 -64.73 36.87 14.97
N THR A 86 -65.10 35.60 15.26
CA THR A 86 -65.97 34.74 16.14
C THR A 86 -65.40 33.29 15.98
N THR A 87 -65.61 32.20 16.75
CA THR A 87 -66.09 31.77 18.11
C THR A 87 -65.52 30.32 18.31
N GLU A 88 -65.78 29.45 19.32
CA GLU A 88 -66.81 29.28 20.35
C GLU A 88 -66.24 28.53 21.60
N GLU A 89 -67.07 27.79 22.36
CA GLU A 89 -66.87 27.20 23.72
C GLU A 89 -66.51 25.68 23.71
N GLU A 90 -66.06 24.97 24.78
CA GLU A 90 -65.99 25.23 26.25
C GLU A 90 -64.91 24.35 26.96
N GLU A 91 -64.38 24.81 28.12
CA GLU A 91 -63.82 24.14 29.35
C GLU A 91 -63.19 22.69 29.39
N SER A 92 -62.24 22.30 30.28
CA SER A 92 -61.55 22.95 31.43
C SER A 92 -60.22 22.26 31.88
N SER A 93 -59.36 23.03 32.58
CA SER A 93 -58.26 22.72 33.54
C SER A 93 -57.25 21.55 33.36
N GLY A 94 -55.96 21.92 33.16
CA GLY A 94 -54.95 21.81 34.25
C GLY A 94 -53.68 20.94 34.05
N GLN A 95 -52.49 21.59 34.21
CA GLN A 95 -51.16 21.01 34.54
C GLN A 95 -50.48 20.07 33.50
N GLU A 96 -49.15 19.91 33.43
CA GLU A 96 -47.97 20.80 33.71
C GLU A 96 -46.69 20.07 33.26
N GLU A 97 -45.95 20.52 32.23
CA GLU A 97 -44.58 20.05 31.93
C GLU A 97 -43.73 21.11 31.21
N PRO A 98 -42.48 21.33 31.67
CA PRO A 98 -41.45 22.00 30.87
C PRO A 98 -40.07 21.30 30.88
N THR A 99 -39.35 21.47 29.77
CA THR A 99 -37.87 21.48 29.62
C THR A 99 -37.06 20.23 30.01
N GLU A 100 -36.40 19.65 29.01
CA GLU A 100 -35.17 18.88 29.16
C GLU A 100 -33.99 19.80 29.53
N GLU A 101 -33.17 19.43 30.52
CA GLU A 101 -31.72 19.65 30.47
C GLU A 101 -30.97 18.64 31.37
N LEU A 102 -29.67 18.48 31.12
CA LEU A 102 -28.80 17.39 31.57
C LEU A 102 -28.49 17.43 33.09
N ALA A 103 -28.41 16.25 33.75
CA ALA A 103 -27.16 15.73 34.36
C ALA A 103 -27.31 14.49 35.27
N ASP A 104 -26.49 13.48 34.95
CA ASP A 104 -25.70 12.58 35.83
C ASP A 104 -26.31 11.43 36.70
N ASN A 105 -25.57 10.31 36.61
CA ASN A 105 -25.38 9.16 37.51
C ASN A 105 -26.51 8.25 38.04
N SER A 106 -26.35 6.97 37.66
CA SER A 106 -26.42 5.77 38.52
C SER A 106 -27.75 5.39 39.21
N THR A 107 -28.46 4.45 38.59
CA THR A 107 -28.96 3.26 39.32
C THR A 107 -28.79 2.00 38.46
N ALA A 108 -28.26 0.93 39.04
CA ALA A 108 -28.11 -0.34 38.34
C ALA A 108 -29.46 -1.05 38.16
N ALA A 109 -29.81 -1.39 36.92
CA ALA A 109 -30.70 -2.49 36.62
C ALA A 109 -29.86 -3.76 36.47
N ASN A 110 -30.35 -4.89 36.95
CA ASN A 110 -29.69 -6.19 36.75
C ASN A 110 -30.14 -6.76 35.41
N ASP A 111 -29.45 -6.40 34.34
CA ASP A 111 -29.54 -7.13 33.08
C ASP A 111 -28.87 -8.49 33.29
N ALA A 112 -29.68 -9.53 33.52
CA ALA A 112 -29.21 -10.89 33.39
C ALA A 112 -28.95 -11.12 31.91
N LYS A 113 -27.68 -11.33 31.54
CA LYS A 113 -27.34 -11.85 30.21
C LYS A 113 -28.11 -13.16 30.01
N GLU A 114 -28.75 -13.32 28.86
CA GLU A 114 -29.29 -14.61 28.47
C GLU A 114 -28.12 -15.53 28.07
N ASP A 115 -28.25 -16.82 28.41
CA ASP A 115 -27.24 -17.83 28.09
C ASP A 115 -27.29 -18.13 26.59
N GLY A 116 -26.13 -18.28 25.93
CA GLY A 116 -26.07 -18.55 24.49
C GLY A 116 -25.07 -17.71 23.70
N ILE A 117 -25.37 -17.48 22.42
CA ILE A 117 -24.55 -16.73 21.45
C ILE A 117 -25.12 -15.31 21.33
N ASN A 118 -24.34 -14.29 21.68
CA ASN A 118 -24.81 -12.89 21.73
C ASN A 118 -24.55 -12.10 20.43
N ASP A 119 -23.51 -12.48 19.68
CA ASP A 119 -22.98 -11.74 18.53
C ASP A 119 -22.11 -12.70 17.71
N ALA A 120 -22.18 -12.66 16.37
CA ALA A 120 -21.23 -13.35 15.49
C ALA A 120 -20.91 -12.51 14.25
N TYR A 121 -19.63 -12.47 13.88
CA TYR A 121 -19.12 -11.55 12.86
C TYR A 121 -17.81 -12.02 12.21
N PHE A 122 -17.51 -11.40 11.06
CA PHE A 122 -16.20 -11.49 10.40
C PHE A 122 -15.26 -10.47 11.03
N ALA A 123 -14.02 -10.86 11.31
CA ALA A 123 -13.04 -10.05 12.01
C ALA A 123 -11.65 -10.09 11.35
N LYS A 124 -10.85 -9.05 11.59
CA LYS A 124 -9.39 -9.10 11.45
C LYS A 124 -8.77 -9.24 12.84
N GLU A 125 -7.66 -9.96 12.94
CA GLU A 125 -6.85 -9.98 14.17
C GLU A 125 -6.01 -8.70 14.23
N ILE A 126 -6.14 -7.95 15.31
CA ILE A 126 -5.30 -6.80 15.65
C ILE A 126 -4.54 -7.10 16.93
N PHE A 127 -3.32 -6.58 17.05
CA PHE A 127 -2.54 -6.66 18.29
C PHE A 127 -2.63 -5.32 19.01
N VAL A 128 -3.05 -5.34 20.28
CA VAL A 128 -3.23 -4.13 21.09
C VAL A 128 -2.16 -4.00 22.16
N GLU A 129 -1.81 -2.75 22.48
CA GLU A 129 -0.85 -2.38 23.55
C GLU A 129 -1.49 -2.52 24.95
N LYS A 130 -2.03 -3.72 25.23
CA LYS A 130 -2.67 -4.13 26.49
C LYS A 130 -2.08 -5.46 26.92
N GLY A 131 -1.91 -5.65 28.23
CA GLY A 131 -1.38 -6.89 28.83
C GLY A 131 -0.37 -6.60 29.94
N GLU A 132 -0.18 -7.56 30.84
CA GLU A 132 0.84 -7.52 31.90
C GLU A 132 1.97 -8.57 31.68
N GLU A 133 1.82 -9.46 30.69
CA GLU A 133 2.80 -10.53 30.44
C GLU A 133 4.08 -9.95 29.83
N VAL A 134 5.22 -10.22 30.47
CA VAL A 134 6.54 -9.74 30.02
C VAL A 134 7.02 -10.58 28.83
N ALA A 135 7.11 -9.95 27.66
CA ALA A 135 7.76 -10.54 26.48
C ALA A 135 9.29 -10.58 26.65
N GLY A 136 9.87 -9.56 27.28
CA GLY A 136 11.30 -9.53 27.54
C GLY A 136 11.84 -8.17 27.96
N THR A 137 12.89 -7.72 27.27
CA THR A 137 13.58 -6.46 27.55
C THR A 137 14.13 -5.90 26.26
N TYR A 138 13.74 -4.68 25.92
CA TYR A 138 14.36 -3.92 24.84
C TYR A 138 15.77 -3.54 25.26
N ASN A 139 16.77 -4.08 24.57
CA ASN A 139 18.17 -3.87 24.90
C ASN A 139 18.75 -2.69 24.12
N GLU A 140 19.43 -1.80 24.84
CA GLU A 140 20.29 -0.75 24.28
C GLU A 140 19.62 0.27 23.34
N TYR A 141 18.50 0.87 23.74
CA TYR A 141 18.08 2.14 23.13
C TYR A 141 19.20 3.17 23.32
N ARG A 142 19.66 3.78 22.22
CA ARG A 142 20.82 4.69 22.19
C ARG A 142 20.37 6.15 22.09
N PHE A 143 20.86 7.00 23.00
CA PHE A 143 20.61 8.44 22.94
C PHE A 143 21.40 9.09 21.81
N GLY A 144 20.70 9.79 20.90
CA GLY A 144 21.32 10.53 19.78
C GLY A 144 21.81 11.94 20.12
N ASN A 145 21.76 12.37 21.38
CA ASN A 145 22.26 13.65 21.91
C ASN A 145 22.52 13.48 23.42
N ASP A 146 23.38 14.33 24.00
CA ASP A 146 23.57 14.42 25.46
C ASP A 146 22.23 14.71 26.20
N LYS A 147 22.00 14.02 27.33
CA LYS A 147 20.83 14.17 28.21
C LYS A 147 21.22 14.47 29.64
N ASN A 148 20.39 15.26 30.33
CA ASN A 148 20.63 15.73 31.68
C ASN A 148 19.30 15.79 32.46
N TYR A 149 19.18 14.99 33.52
CA TYR A 149 17.97 14.75 34.31
C TYR A 149 18.13 15.09 35.82
N PRO A 150 18.72 16.24 36.20
CA PRO A 150 18.90 16.56 37.62
C PRO A 150 17.54 16.85 38.29
N GLU A 151 17.46 16.54 39.58
CA GLU A 151 16.23 16.68 40.38
C GLU A 151 15.56 18.05 40.16
N ASN A 152 14.34 18.02 39.60
CA ASN A 152 13.46 19.16 39.32
C ASN A 152 13.84 20.08 38.13
N GLN A 153 14.70 19.66 37.18
CA GLN A 153 14.99 20.50 35.97
C GLN A 153 15.07 19.77 34.60
N GLY A 154 15.21 18.44 34.53
CA GLY A 154 15.30 17.73 33.24
C GLY A 154 13.96 17.22 32.69
N ASN A 155 13.77 17.25 31.36
CA ASN A 155 12.58 16.74 30.68
C ASN A 155 12.58 15.19 30.55
N LYS A 156 12.72 14.48 31.68
CA LYS A 156 12.79 13.01 31.71
C LYS A 156 11.53 12.36 31.14
N GLU A 157 10.36 12.97 31.37
CA GLU A 157 9.09 12.45 30.86
C GLU A 157 8.93 12.62 29.34
N GLY A 158 9.21 13.79 28.79
CA GLY A 158 9.12 14.00 27.34
C GLY A 158 10.17 13.21 26.54
N ASP A 159 11.33 12.93 27.15
CA ASP A 159 12.29 11.98 26.58
C ASP A 159 11.77 10.53 26.65
N ALA A 160 11.06 10.14 27.71
CA ALA A 160 10.42 8.82 27.77
C ALA A 160 9.27 8.68 26.76
N ASP A 161 8.49 9.74 26.53
CA ASP A 161 7.47 9.79 25.46
C ASP A 161 8.13 9.65 24.06
N TYR A 162 9.27 10.33 23.84
CA TYR A 162 10.03 10.23 22.60
C TYR A 162 10.67 8.85 22.38
N ILE A 163 11.17 8.20 23.44
CA ILE A 163 11.67 6.82 23.39
C ILE A 163 10.54 5.83 23.07
N LEU A 164 9.38 6.00 23.70
CA LEU A 164 8.20 5.18 23.47
C LEU A 164 7.80 5.24 21.99
N GLU A 165 7.64 6.44 21.43
CA GLU A 165 7.22 6.60 20.03
C GLU A 165 8.29 6.12 19.04
N ASN A 166 9.58 6.40 19.28
CA ASN A 166 10.67 5.90 18.45
C ASN A 166 10.84 4.37 18.47
N THR A 167 10.29 3.67 19.48
CA THR A 167 10.41 2.20 19.59
C THR A 167 9.10 1.46 19.30
N ARG A 168 7.94 2.13 19.35
CA ARG A 168 6.61 1.57 19.03
C ARG A 168 6.62 0.72 17.76
N SER A 169 7.10 1.24 16.64
CA SER A 169 7.12 0.51 15.36
C SER A 169 8.00 -0.75 15.38
N ILE A 170 9.10 -0.75 16.14
CA ILE A 170 10.04 -1.87 16.27
C ILE A 170 9.48 -2.94 17.22
N LEU A 171 8.74 -2.52 18.25
CA LEU A 171 8.10 -3.41 19.22
C LEU A 171 6.84 -4.05 18.63
N ASN A 172 5.94 -3.26 18.04
CA ASN A 172 4.68 -3.76 17.52
C ASN A 172 4.91 -4.73 16.34
N ALA A 173 6.00 -4.56 15.57
CA ALA A 173 6.45 -5.53 14.56
C ALA A 173 6.83 -6.92 15.11
N LYS A 174 7.04 -7.04 16.43
CA LYS A 174 7.28 -8.31 17.14
C LYS A 174 6.06 -8.81 17.92
N LYS A 175 4.92 -8.12 17.84
CA LYS A 175 3.78 -8.27 18.77
C LYS A 175 4.18 -7.97 20.23
N GLU A 176 5.15 -7.07 20.43
CA GLU A 176 5.57 -6.54 21.74
C GLU A 176 5.15 -5.08 21.89
N PHE A 177 5.04 -4.58 23.13
CA PHE A 177 4.96 -3.14 23.42
C PHE A 177 5.77 -2.78 24.68
N THR A 178 5.85 -1.50 25.03
CA THR A 178 6.43 -1.03 26.29
C THR A 178 5.62 0.13 26.85
N THR A 179 5.88 0.52 28.10
CA THR A 179 5.17 1.62 28.77
C THR A 179 6.12 2.77 29.09
N LYS A 180 5.58 4.00 29.17
CA LYS A 180 6.33 5.17 29.66
C LYS A 180 6.99 4.90 31.01
N GLU A 181 6.32 4.17 31.90
CA GLU A 181 6.87 3.77 33.20
C GLU A 181 8.06 2.80 33.07
N ALA A 182 7.98 1.77 32.22
CA ALA A 182 9.11 0.87 31.96
C ALA A 182 10.34 1.62 31.43
N ILE A 183 10.14 2.58 30.54
CA ILE A 183 11.21 3.46 30.02
C ILE A 183 11.76 4.38 31.11
N LEU A 184 10.89 5.05 31.89
CA LEU A 184 11.29 5.91 33.01
C LEU A 184 12.11 5.16 34.07
N ASN A 185 11.83 3.87 34.27
CA ASN A 185 12.59 2.97 35.14
C ASN A 185 13.94 2.53 34.50
N GLY A 186 14.04 2.45 33.17
CA GLY A 186 15.30 2.21 32.45
C GLY A 186 16.26 3.42 32.47
N ILE A 187 15.72 4.64 32.50
CA ILE A 187 16.49 5.89 32.65
C ILE A 187 16.94 6.05 34.12
N THR A 188 18.08 5.46 34.43
CA THR A 188 18.66 5.29 35.78
C THR A 188 19.81 6.24 36.13
N LYS A 189 20.39 6.98 35.17
CA LYS A 189 21.44 7.99 35.42
C LYS A 189 20.88 9.41 35.39
N ASP A 190 21.51 10.31 36.15
CA ASP A 190 21.27 11.77 36.04
C ASP A 190 21.77 12.36 34.71
N THR A 191 22.73 11.71 34.05
CA THR A 191 23.32 12.16 32.78
C THR A 191 23.60 10.99 31.85
N TYR A 192 23.38 11.22 30.55
CA TYR A 192 23.75 10.31 29.46
C TYR A 192 24.46 11.12 28.38
N SER A 193 25.53 10.59 27.80
CA SER A 193 26.15 11.24 26.64
C SER A 193 25.53 10.79 25.31
N GLU A 194 25.77 11.54 24.24
CA GLU A 194 25.54 11.04 22.87
C GLU A 194 26.20 9.66 22.71
N GLY A 195 25.40 8.67 22.30
CA GLY A 195 25.84 7.28 22.15
C GLY A 195 25.73 6.40 23.40
N ASP A 196 25.41 6.92 24.58
CA ASP A 196 25.04 6.09 25.74
C ASP A 196 23.71 5.34 25.50
N THR A 197 23.51 4.24 26.24
CA THR A 197 22.34 3.36 26.09
C THR A 197 21.53 3.16 27.39
N ILE A 198 20.26 2.76 27.23
CA ILE A 198 19.35 2.24 28.27
C ILE A 198 18.69 0.92 27.82
N SER A 199 18.17 0.16 28.77
CA SER A 199 17.29 -0.99 28.52
C SER A 199 16.03 -0.89 29.38
N PHE A 200 14.90 -1.42 28.90
CA PHE A 200 13.61 -1.38 29.58
C PHE A 200 12.74 -2.60 29.22
N ILE A 201 11.77 -2.91 30.08
CA ILE A 201 10.91 -4.11 29.94
C ILE A 201 9.97 -3.96 28.73
N THR A 202 9.70 -5.09 28.06
CA THR A 202 8.67 -5.20 27.02
C THR A 202 7.61 -6.23 27.40
N TYR A 203 6.38 -6.00 26.94
CA TYR A 203 5.20 -6.79 27.23
C TYR A 203 4.65 -7.42 25.94
N LYS A 204 4.03 -8.60 26.01
CA LYS A 204 3.31 -9.17 24.86
C LYS A 204 2.07 -8.32 24.57
N MET A 205 1.79 -8.04 23.31
CA MET A 205 0.51 -7.48 22.87
C MET A 205 -0.56 -8.58 22.86
N ILE A 206 -1.76 -8.26 23.33
CA ILE A 206 -2.91 -9.18 23.27
C ILE A 206 -3.53 -9.14 21.86
N PRO A 207 -3.93 -10.29 21.27
CA PRO A 207 -4.77 -10.32 20.07
C PRO A 207 -6.23 -9.95 20.41
N GLU A 208 -6.75 -8.90 19.78
CA GLU A 208 -8.18 -8.57 19.76
C GLU A 208 -8.73 -8.76 18.34
N TYR A 209 -10.02 -9.11 18.25
CA TYR A 209 -10.67 -9.42 16.97
C TYR A 209 -11.65 -8.30 16.59
N GLU A 210 -11.13 -7.33 15.85
CA GLU A 210 -11.88 -6.16 15.38
C GLU A 210 -12.82 -6.57 14.25
N LYS A 211 -14.11 -6.24 14.38
CA LYS A 211 -15.13 -6.53 13.37
C LYS A 211 -14.81 -5.81 12.06
N ILE A 212 -14.99 -6.53 10.96
CA ILE A 212 -14.91 -5.99 9.59
C ILE A 212 -16.21 -6.29 8.86
N ASP A 213 -16.71 -5.32 8.11
CA ASP A 213 -17.97 -5.42 7.35
C ASP A 213 -17.73 -5.74 5.86
N SER A 214 -16.47 -5.85 5.43
CA SER A 214 -16.11 -6.32 4.08
C SER A 214 -14.69 -6.87 4.00
N ALA A 215 -14.42 -7.71 3.00
CA ALA A 215 -13.07 -8.06 2.55
C ALA A 215 -13.04 -8.48 1.07
N PRO A 216 -11.90 -8.34 0.37
CA PRO A 216 -11.70 -8.94 -0.95
C PRO A 216 -11.86 -10.47 -0.97
N LEU A 217 -12.16 -11.02 -2.14
CA LEU A 217 -12.17 -12.47 -2.34
C LEU A 217 -10.75 -13.05 -2.12
N SER A 218 -10.67 -14.26 -1.57
CA SER A 218 -9.43 -14.93 -1.11
C SER A 218 -8.71 -14.29 0.08
N SER A 219 -9.26 -13.25 0.71
CA SER A 219 -8.70 -12.69 1.96
C SER A 219 -8.74 -13.70 3.11
N GLU A 220 -7.75 -13.59 4.00
CA GLU A 220 -7.73 -14.27 5.29
C GLU A 220 -8.50 -13.44 6.32
N VAL A 221 -9.47 -14.06 6.99
CA VAL A 221 -10.33 -13.42 8.00
C VAL A 221 -10.56 -14.39 9.16
N PHE A 222 -10.93 -13.86 10.32
CA PHE A 222 -11.48 -14.66 11.41
C PHE A 222 -13.00 -14.64 11.34
N ILE A 223 -13.64 -15.77 11.64
CA ILE A 223 -15.03 -15.80 12.11
C ILE A 223 -14.99 -15.85 13.64
N VAL A 224 -15.80 -15.02 14.27
CA VAL A 224 -15.86 -14.84 15.72
C VAL A 224 -17.31 -14.91 16.19
N ALA A 225 -17.57 -15.58 17.30
CA ALA A 225 -18.83 -15.54 18.02
C ALA A 225 -18.57 -15.25 19.51
N LYS A 226 -19.30 -14.27 20.08
CA LYS A 226 -19.25 -13.91 21.50
C LYS A 226 -20.37 -14.61 22.24
N THR A 227 -20.08 -15.28 23.34
CA THR A 227 -21.03 -16.13 24.06
C THR A 227 -21.18 -15.75 25.53
N THR A 228 -22.25 -16.26 26.15
CA THR A 228 -22.53 -16.19 27.58
C THR A 228 -22.72 -17.62 28.09
N ASN A 229 -21.95 -18.02 29.09
CA ASN A 229 -22.06 -19.32 29.77
C ASN A 229 -21.96 -20.56 28.83
N LEU A 230 -21.19 -20.44 27.74
CA LEU A 230 -20.85 -21.53 26.80
C LEU A 230 -19.35 -21.88 26.79
N ASP A 231 -18.55 -21.46 27.78
CA ASP A 231 -17.13 -21.82 27.85
C ASP A 231 -16.91 -23.34 27.79
N GLU A 232 -15.84 -23.79 27.12
CA GLU A 232 -15.54 -25.19 26.77
C GLU A 232 -16.48 -25.85 25.72
N GLU A 233 -17.65 -25.27 25.41
CA GLU A 233 -18.57 -25.80 24.38
C GLU A 233 -18.11 -25.42 22.95
N THR A 234 -18.67 -26.09 21.93
CA THR A 234 -18.36 -25.83 20.51
C THR A 234 -19.46 -25.03 19.82
N VAL A 235 -19.12 -23.87 19.29
CA VAL A 235 -19.96 -23.13 18.33
C VAL A 235 -19.64 -23.62 16.91
N THR A 236 -20.68 -23.91 16.13
CA THR A 236 -20.59 -24.22 14.70
C THR A 236 -21.28 -23.11 13.90
N ILE A 237 -20.56 -22.53 12.94
CA ILE A 237 -21.01 -21.38 12.16
C ILE A 237 -21.02 -21.74 10.67
N THR A 238 -22.06 -21.36 9.94
CA THR A 238 -22.11 -21.47 8.48
C THR A 238 -22.27 -20.10 7.83
N ILE A 239 -21.48 -19.87 6.78
CA ILE A 239 -21.57 -18.65 5.95
C ILE A 239 -22.67 -18.86 4.91
N GLN A 240 -23.48 -17.84 4.66
CA GLN A 240 -24.66 -17.87 3.79
C GLN A 240 -24.64 -16.65 2.86
N GLU A 241 -25.12 -16.79 1.62
CA GLU A 241 -25.31 -15.67 0.70
C GLU A 241 -26.69 -14.99 0.92
N LYS A 242 -26.78 -13.69 0.60
CA LYS A 242 -28.05 -12.94 0.57
C LYS A 242 -28.81 -13.20 -0.73
N GLU A 243 -28.09 -13.21 -1.85
CA GLU A 243 -28.60 -13.46 -3.20
C GLU A 243 -27.81 -14.61 -3.83
N GLU A 244 -28.38 -15.32 -4.80
CA GLU A 244 -27.71 -16.46 -5.46
C GLU A 244 -26.69 -15.93 -6.49
N LEU A 245 -25.45 -15.67 -6.06
CA LEU A 245 -24.39 -15.13 -6.92
C LEU A 245 -23.09 -15.97 -6.91
N LEU A 246 -22.42 -16.34 -5.80
CA LEU A 246 -21.21 -17.19 -5.87
C LEU A 246 -21.52 -18.68 -5.85
N VAL A 247 -22.43 -19.15 -4.99
CA VAL A 247 -22.87 -20.57 -4.93
C VAL A 247 -24.31 -20.74 -5.42
N ALA A 248 -25.02 -21.74 -4.89
CA ALA A 248 -26.41 -22.05 -5.22
C ALA A 248 -27.31 -21.66 -4.05
N LYS A 249 -28.57 -21.35 -4.33
CA LYS A 249 -29.51 -20.87 -3.32
C LYS A 249 -29.63 -21.82 -2.11
N ASP A 250 -29.66 -21.21 -0.92
CA ASP A 250 -29.76 -21.86 0.39
C ASP A 250 -28.59 -22.81 0.73
N ALA A 251 -27.50 -22.81 -0.05
CA ALA A 251 -26.29 -23.58 0.23
C ALA A 251 -25.27 -22.77 1.07
N PRO A 252 -24.57 -23.39 2.04
CA PRO A 252 -23.44 -22.76 2.71
C PRO A 252 -22.27 -22.46 1.76
N LEU A 253 -21.64 -21.30 1.95
CA LEU A 253 -20.46 -20.89 1.18
C LEU A 253 -19.24 -21.74 1.60
N PRO A 254 -18.54 -22.42 0.68
CA PRO A 254 -17.31 -23.13 1.00
C PRO A 254 -16.15 -22.15 1.18
N VAL A 255 -15.39 -22.34 2.25
CA VAL A 255 -14.18 -21.57 2.57
C VAL A 255 -13.04 -22.52 2.92
N LEU A 256 -11.80 -22.05 2.87
CA LEU A 256 -10.67 -22.83 3.35
C LEU A 256 -10.46 -22.59 4.85
N GLU A 257 -10.39 -23.67 5.63
CA GLU A 257 -9.87 -23.65 6.98
C GLU A 257 -8.37 -23.32 6.94
N MET A 258 -7.94 -22.34 7.73
CA MET A 258 -6.51 -22.10 7.94
C MET A 258 -6.06 -22.90 9.17
N PRO A 259 -4.91 -23.59 9.13
CA PRO A 259 -4.40 -24.28 10.30
C PRO A 259 -4.16 -23.27 11.42
N GLU A 260 -4.57 -23.62 12.63
CA GLU A 260 -4.20 -22.89 13.83
C GLU A 260 -2.67 -23.00 14.01
N GLU A 261 -1.98 -21.86 14.00
CA GLU A 261 -0.56 -21.83 14.39
C GLU A 261 -0.48 -22.27 15.86
N GLU A 262 0.17 -23.41 16.14
CA GLU A 262 0.31 -23.97 17.50
C GLU A 262 1.05 -23.00 18.43
N GLN A 263 0.30 -22.13 19.12
CA GLN A 263 0.87 -21.21 20.09
C GLN A 263 1.12 -21.93 21.43
N GLU A 264 2.39 -21.89 21.84
CA GLU A 264 2.89 -22.18 23.18
C GLU A 264 2.65 -23.58 23.77
N ASN A 265 3.54 -24.54 23.43
CA ASN A 265 4.10 -25.45 24.46
C ASN A 265 5.46 -26.10 24.08
N ALA A 266 6.50 -25.30 23.86
CA ALA A 266 7.84 -25.80 23.50
C ALA A 266 9.05 -25.09 24.17
N ARG A 267 8.86 -24.35 25.28
CA ARG A 267 9.97 -23.67 26.00
C ARG A 267 10.08 -23.89 27.51
N GLU A 268 9.26 -24.76 28.13
CA GLU A 268 9.39 -25.15 29.54
C GLU A 268 9.98 -26.56 29.75
N ASN A 269 11.17 -26.87 29.20
CA ASN A 269 11.93 -28.05 29.65
C ASN A 269 13.45 -28.09 29.32
N GLN A 270 14.21 -27.01 29.58
CA GLN A 270 15.68 -27.13 29.58
C GLN A 270 16.49 -26.18 30.49
N THR A 271 15.87 -25.58 31.52
CA THR A 271 16.53 -24.61 32.43
C THR A 271 16.52 -24.99 33.90
N HIS A 272 16.37 -26.28 34.25
CA HIS A 272 16.71 -26.74 35.60
C HIS A 272 17.32 -28.14 35.71
N THR A 273 18.66 -28.23 35.60
CA THR A 273 19.40 -29.06 36.55
C THR A 273 20.84 -28.62 36.78
N ARG A 274 21.16 -28.36 38.06
CA ARG A 274 22.46 -28.59 38.71
C ARG A 274 23.67 -27.79 38.22
N ASN A 275 23.87 -26.63 38.84
CA ASN A 275 25.19 -26.00 38.97
C ASN A 275 25.66 -25.99 40.45
N GLU A 276 25.82 -27.19 41.02
CA GLU A 276 26.50 -27.41 42.31
C GLU A 276 27.43 -28.63 42.23
N GLU A 277 28.72 -28.37 42.05
CA GLU A 277 29.81 -28.93 42.87
C GLU A 277 31.08 -28.08 42.68
N ARG A 278 31.84 -27.86 43.76
CA ARG A 278 32.92 -26.86 43.80
C ARG A 278 34.14 -27.41 44.54
N MET A 279 35.32 -27.26 43.92
CA MET A 279 36.67 -27.58 44.42
C MET A 279 37.04 -29.07 44.46
N GLU A 280 37.84 -29.50 43.48
CA GLU A 280 39.27 -29.86 43.57
C GLU A 280 39.74 -30.04 42.10
N GLY A 281 40.96 -29.77 41.63
CA GLY A 281 42.26 -29.62 42.29
C GLY A 281 43.31 -30.33 41.42
N GLY A 282 43.81 -29.69 40.35
CA GLY A 282 44.68 -30.36 39.35
C GLY A 282 45.62 -29.40 38.61
N THR A 283 46.90 -29.77 38.53
CA THR A 283 48.03 -28.91 38.12
C THR A 283 48.36 -28.92 36.62
N ASN A 284 49.09 -27.90 36.17
CA ASN A 284 49.80 -27.84 34.89
C ASN A 284 50.65 -29.09 34.59
N GLU A 285 50.79 -29.46 33.32
CA GLU A 285 52.06 -29.58 32.54
C GLU A 285 51.72 -29.91 31.06
N THR A 286 51.86 -28.99 30.09
CA THR A 286 53.04 -28.67 29.24
C THR A 286 53.40 -29.66 28.11
N ARG A 287 53.74 -29.11 26.92
CA ARG A 287 54.50 -29.71 25.79
C ARG A 287 53.81 -30.79 24.95
N ASP A 288 54.21 -31.07 23.70
CA ASP A 288 54.90 -30.32 22.62
C ASP A 288 54.78 -31.18 21.34
N THR A 289 54.75 -30.59 20.14
CA THR A 289 55.19 -31.20 18.84
C THR A 289 54.42 -32.48 18.36
N GLU A 290 54.44 -32.96 17.11
CA GLU A 290 54.82 -32.42 15.79
C GLU A 290 54.13 -33.22 14.65
N THR A 291 54.42 -32.86 13.39
CA THR A 291 54.45 -33.66 12.13
C THR A 291 54.23 -35.20 12.19
N SER A 292 53.70 -35.89 11.17
CA SER A 292 53.13 -35.52 9.85
C SER A 292 52.73 -36.76 9.04
N GLU A 293 51.99 -36.55 7.94
CA GLU A 293 52.14 -37.25 6.64
C GLU A 293 51.72 -38.73 6.45
N ASN A 294 51.30 -38.98 5.20
CA ASN A 294 51.21 -40.23 4.42
C ASN A 294 50.23 -41.32 4.90
N ASN A 295 49.18 -41.71 4.14
CA ASN A 295 49.08 -42.12 2.72
C ASN A 295 49.49 -43.59 2.49
N GLU A 296 48.50 -44.47 2.27
CA GLU A 296 48.49 -45.41 1.13
C GLU A 296 47.11 -46.06 0.90
N THR A 297 46.88 -46.51 -0.34
CA THR A 297 45.66 -47.18 -0.84
C THR A 297 45.80 -48.71 -0.84
N ILE A 298 44.70 -49.46 -0.74
CA ILE A 298 44.45 -50.82 -1.32
C ILE A 298 43.04 -51.30 -0.91
N ASP A 299 42.36 -52.26 -1.56
CA ASP A 299 42.02 -52.50 -2.98
C ASP A 299 40.99 -53.68 -3.07
N GLU A 300 40.24 -53.75 -4.17
CA GLU A 300 39.45 -54.86 -4.76
C GLU A 300 38.77 -56.02 -3.96
N SER A 301 37.50 -56.29 -4.37
CA SER A 301 36.85 -57.62 -4.51
C SER A 301 36.26 -58.31 -3.24
N SER A 302 35.31 -59.28 -3.27
CA SER A 302 34.58 -59.95 -4.39
C SER A 302 33.19 -60.54 -4.01
N ALA A 303 32.19 -60.35 -4.89
CA ALA A 303 31.16 -61.30 -5.41
C ALA A 303 30.36 -62.36 -4.56
N SER A 304 29.03 -62.37 -4.83
CA SER A 304 28.04 -63.49 -4.84
C SER A 304 27.60 -64.15 -3.49
N THR A 305 26.45 -64.84 -3.32
CA THR A 305 25.37 -65.30 -4.25
C THR A 305 24.02 -65.57 -3.52
N ASP A 306 22.91 -65.52 -4.26
CA ASP A 306 21.64 -66.31 -4.14
C ASP A 306 20.70 -66.25 -2.90
N SER A 307 19.57 -65.52 -3.09
CA SER A 307 18.13 -65.87 -2.95
C SER A 307 17.45 -66.52 -1.70
N GLN A 308 16.12 -66.30 -1.67
CA GLN A 308 15.02 -66.94 -0.88
C GLN A 308 14.58 -66.38 0.50
N GLN A 309 13.77 -65.32 0.41
CA GLN A 309 12.35 -65.23 0.89
C GLN A 309 11.97 -65.30 2.39
N GLU A 310 11.10 -64.34 2.77
CA GLU A 310 10.07 -64.34 3.84
C GLU A 310 10.32 -63.77 5.26
N SER A 311 9.25 -63.13 5.77
CA SER A 311 8.98 -62.56 7.12
C SER A 311 9.79 -61.35 7.64
N GLU A 312 9.06 -60.22 7.75
CA GLU A 312 9.06 -59.21 8.83
C GLU A 312 10.39 -58.60 9.35
N THR A 313 10.57 -57.30 9.15
CA THR A 313 10.35 -56.32 10.24
C THR A 313 10.22 -54.87 9.73
N THR A 314 9.52 -54.07 10.51
CA THR A 314 9.16 -52.64 10.29
C THR A 314 10.34 -51.71 10.02
N SER A 315 10.16 -50.80 9.06
CA SER A 315 10.91 -49.54 8.95
C SER A 315 9.92 -48.38 9.08
N GLU A 316 10.16 -47.45 9.99
CA GLU A 316 9.35 -46.26 10.19
C GLU A 316 9.76 -45.18 9.17
N GLU A 317 8.88 -44.85 8.23
CA GLU A 317 9.02 -43.65 7.39
C GLU A 317 8.45 -42.45 8.15
N SER A 318 9.25 -41.39 8.30
CA SER A 318 8.79 -40.13 8.86
C SER A 318 8.08 -39.31 7.78
N GLU A 319 6.77 -39.49 7.66
CA GLU A 319 5.92 -38.65 6.80
C GLU A 319 5.94 -37.20 7.30
N GLU A 320 6.60 -36.30 6.58
CA GLU A 320 6.31 -34.86 6.70
C GLU A 320 4.88 -34.64 6.18
N LYS A 321 3.97 -34.27 7.09
CA LYS A 321 2.60 -33.91 6.71
C LYS A 321 2.60 -32.51 6.09
N ASP A 322 2.43 -32.44 4.78
CA ASP A 322 1.84 -31.26 4.14
C ASP A 322 0.51 -30.95 4.87
N ALA A 323 0.38 -29.73 5.39
CA ALA A 323 -0.85 -29.28 6.05
C ALA A 323 -1.93 -29.05 4.99
N GLU A 324 -2.77 -30.05 4.75
CA GLU A 324 -3.76 -30.01 3.69
C GLU A 324 -4.82 -28.92 3.97
N GLU A 325 -4.86 -27.86 3.16
CA GLU A 325 -5.90 -26.83 3.23
C GLU A 325 -7.28 -27.50 3.06
N ASN A 326 -8.09 -27.50 4.12
CA ASN A 326 -9.38 -28.18 4.14
C ASN A 326 -10.49 -27.23 3.67
N GLU A 327 -11.30 -27.68 2.71
CA GLU A 327 -12.52 -26.96 2.32
C GLU A 327 -13.62 -27.30 3.32
N ILE A 328 -14.19 -26.27 3.96
CA ILE A 328 -15.22 -26.41 4.99
C ILE A 328 -16.42 -25.51 4.68
N THR A 329 -17.60 -26.00 5.08
CA THR A 329 -18.88 -25.27 5.06
C THR A 329 -19.48 -25.12 6.46
N GLU A 330 -19.01 -25.91 7.43
CA GLU A 330 -19.29 -25.80 8.86
C GLU A 330 -17.99 -25.40 9.59
N ILE A 331 -17.95 -24.19 10.11
CA ILE A 331 -16.79 -23.59 10.78
C ILE A 331 -16.95 -23.83 12.28
N LYS A 332 -16.09 -24.70 12.85
CA LYS A 332 -16.23 -25.16 14.24
C LYS A 332 -15.13 -24.59 15.12
N ALA A 333 -15.53 -23.97 16.22
CA ALA A 333 -14.64 -23.35 17.18
C ALA A 333 -15.10 -23.62 18.61
N VAL A 334 -14.15 -23.91 19.50
CA VAL A 334 -14.40 -24.01 20.95
C VAL A 334 -14.48 -22.60 21.53
N VAL A 335 -15.33 -22.40 22.54
CA VAL A 335 -15.41 -21.15 23.30
C VAL A 335 -14.30 -21.10 24.34
N GLU A 336 -13.48 -20.06 24.28
CA GLU A 336 -12.48 -19.70 25.28
C GLU A 336 -12.73 -18.25 25.76
N GLU A 337 -12.85 -18.06 27.08
CA GLU A 337 -13.13 -16.74 27.71
C GLU A 337 -14.36 -16.01 27.12
N GLY A 338 -15.41 -16.75 26.79
CA GLY A 338 -16.64 -16.24 26.15
C GLY A 338 -16.50 -15.93 24.66
N ILE A 339 -15.44 -16.39 23.98
CA ILE A 339 -15.22 -16.18 22.54
C ILE A 339 -14.91 -17.51 21.84
N ALA A 340 -15.75 -17.89 20.87
CA ALA A 340 -15.39 -18.89 19.87
C ALA A 340 -14.83 -18.19 18.62
N LYS A 341 -13.70 -18.66 18.10
CA LYS A 341 -13.00 -18.06 16.95
C LYS A 341 -12.34 -19.10 16.04
N LYS A 342 -12.31 -18.86 14.72
CA LYS A 342 -11.58 -19.67 13.74
C LYS A 342 -11.06 -18.79 12.60
N LYS A 343 -9.82 -19.02 12.14
CA LYS A 343 -9.25 -18.35 10.97
C LYS A 343 -9.59 -19.12 9.69
N ILE A 344 -10.05 -18.41 8.67
CA ILE A 344 -10.44 -18.96 7.36
C ILE A 344 -9.88 -18.11 6.21
N LYS A 345 -9.99 -18.63 4.99
CA LYS A 345 -9.71 -17.90 3.74
C LYS A 345 -10.96 -17.90 2.86
N LEU A 346 -11.42 -16.71 2.44
CA LEU A 346 -12.68 -16.48 1.74
C LEU A 346 -12.62 -16.92 0.27
N ARG A 347 -12.52 -18.22 0.01
CA ARG A 347 -12.44 -18.83 -1.33
C ARG A 347 -12.70 -20.34 -1.29
N PRO A 348 -13.12 -20.95 -2.41
CA PRO A 348 -13.06 -22.40 -2.57
C PRO A 348 -11.60 -22.90 -2.68
N LYS A 349 -11.41 -24.20 -2.45
CA LYS A 349 -10.15 -24.92 -2.67
C LYS A 349 -9.79 -24.97 -4.16
N SER A 350 -10.80 -25.20 -5.00
CA SER A 350 -10.69 -25.24 -6.46
C SER A 350 -10.31 -23.89 -7.07
N ALA A 351 -9.28 -23.88 -7.92
CA ALA A 351 -8.86 -22.70 -8.67
C ALA A 351 -9.83 -22.33 -9.81
N GLU A 352 -10.55 -23.31 -10.36
CA GLU A 352 -11.55 -23.11 -11.42
C GLU A 352 -12.82 -22.44 -10.86
N ASP A 353 -13.25 -22.86 -9.66
CA ASP A 353 -14.34 -22.22 -8.94
C ASP A 353 -13.95 -20.83 -8.44
N LEU A 354 -12.71 -20.65 -7.94
CA LEU A 354 -12.19 -19.31 -7.59
C LEU A 354 -12.16 -18.36 -8.80
N GLN A 355 -11.74 -18.83 -9.98
CA GLN A 355 -11.82 -18.04 -11.21
C GLN A 355 -13.29 -17.69 -11.52
N THR A 356 -14.19 -18.66 -11.42
CA THR A 356 -15.62 -18.47 -11.67
C THR A 356 -16.25 -17.43 -10.72
N TRP A 357 -15.91 -17.47 -9.42
CA TRP A 357 -16.34 -16.48 -8.42
C TRP A 357 -15.75 -15.09 -8.71
N THR A 358 -14.49 -15.03 -9.14
CA THR A 358 -13.82 -13.79 -9.54
C THR A 358 -14.49 -13.16 -10.77
N GLU A 359 -14.87 -13.96 -11.76
CA GLU A 359 -15.59 -13.49 -12.95
C GLU A 359 -17.02 -13.05 -12.61
N LYS A 360 -17.71 -13.74 -11.69
CA LYS A 360 -19.01 -13.33 -11.12
C LYS A 360 -18.94 -11.96 -10.47
N LEU A 361 -18.00 -11.74 -9.56
CA LEU A 361 -17.78 -10.45 -8.88
C LEU A 361 -17.33 -9.32 -9.83
N LYS A 362 -16.84 -9.63 -11.03
CA LYS A 362 -16.48 -8.62 -12.06
C LYS A 362 -17.63 -8.23 -12.99
N GLY A 363 -18.86 -8.69 -12.72
CA GLY A 363 -20.00 -8.52 -13.63
C GLY A 363 -19.88 -9.38 -14.89
N GLY A 364 -19.03 -10.41 -14.88
CA GLY A 364 -18.75 -11.26 -16.03
C GLY A 364 -19.86 -12.27 -16.37
N THR A 365 -20.86 -12.44 -15.49
CA THR A 365 -21.94 -13.45 -15.57
C THR A 365 -23.13 -13.01 -16.42
N GLU A 366 -23.66 -13.94 -17.22
CA GLU A 366 -24.86 -13.73 -18.03
C GLU A 366 -26.11 -13.52 -17.15
N ASP A 367 -26.79 -12.39 -17.33
CA ASP A 367 -28.09 -12.06 -16.72
C ASP A 367 -29.21 -12.18 -17.79
N GLY A 368 -29.21 -13.30 -18.51
CA GLY A 368 -30.07 -13.50 -19.67
C GLY A 368 -29.69 -12.66 -20.90
N MET A 369 -30.67 -12.35 -21.76
CA MET A 369 -30.42 -11.97 -23.15
C MET A 369 -30.78 -10.51 -23.49
N HIS A 370 -29.94 -9.85 -24.29
CA HIS A 370 -30.26 -8.62 -25.01
C HIS A 370 -30.76 -8.92 -26.43
N SER A 371 -31.68 -8.09 -26.94
CA SER A 371 -32.21 -8.20 -28.31
C SER A 371 -31.96 -6.91 -29.09
N TYR A 372 -30.97 -6.91 -29.97
CA TYR A 372 -30.60 -5.78 -30.81
C TYR A 372 -31.34 -5.80 -32.16
N GLN A 373 -32.09 -4.74 -32.47
CA GLN A 373 -32.70 -4.55 -33.79
C GLN A 373 -31.76 -3.78 -34.74
N VAL A 374 -31.53 -4.33 -35.93
CA VAL A 374 -30.73 -3.66 -36.97
C VAL A 374 -31.44 -2.38 -37.43
N LYS A 375 -30.81 -1.22 -37.21
CA LYS A 375 -31.38 0.09 -37.59
C LYS A 375 -31.20 0.42 -39.08
N ASN A 376 -30.01 0.17 -39.61
CA ASN A 376 -29.63 0.38 -41.01
C ASN A 376 -29.08 -0.93 -41.61
N GLN A 377 -29.34 -1.19 -42.89
CA GLN A 377 -28.82 -2.38 -43.58
C GLN A 377 -27.28 -2.34 -43.66
N PHE A 378 -26.62 -3.45 -43.36
CA PHE A 378 -25.17 -3.63 -43.50
C PHE A 378 -24.81 -5.02 -44.05
N SER A 379 -23.59 -5.16 -44.54
CA SER A 379 -23.03 -6.42 -45.04
C SER A 379 -21.72 -6.72 -44.29
N VAL A 380 -21.49 -7.98 -43.96
CA VAL A 380 -20.24 -8.43 -43.32
C VAL A 380 -19.25 -8.78 -44.43
N THR A 381 -18.21 -7.97 -44.60
CA THR A 381 -17.17 -8.16 -45.62
C THR A 381 -15.79 -7.83 -45.07
N GLY A 382 -15.12 -8.81 -44.45
CA GLY A 382 -13.74 -8.72 -43.98
C GLY A 382 -13.48 -7.90 -42.72
N ASP A 383 -14.51 -7.32 -42.11
CA ASP A 383 -14.44 -6.55 -40.86
C ASP A 383 -15.70 -6.76 -40.01
N ALA A 384 -15.84 -7.98 -39.47
CA ALA A 384 -16.87 -8.31 -38.50
C ALA A 384 -16.63 -7.62 -37.14
N ASP A 385 -15.37 -7.30 -36.82
CA ASP A 385 -14.94 -6.76 -35.54
C ASP A 385 -15.43 -5.31 -35.34
N ALA A 386 -15.29 -4.45 -36.36
CA ALA A 386 -15.86 -3.11 -36.34
C ALA A 386 -17.40 -3.12 -36.35
N ILE A 387 -18.03 -4.11 -36.99
CA ILE A 387 -19.50 -4.26 -36.98
C ILE A 387 -19.97 -4.64 -35.57
N ALA A 388 -19.35 -5.64 -34.94
CA ALA A 388 -19.66 -6.06 -33.58
C ALA A 388 -19.42 -4.94 -32.56
N THR A 389 -18.29 -4.24 -32.66
CA THR A 389 -17.97 -3.06 -31.83
C THR A 389 -19.05 -1.97 -31.95
N ASN A 390 -19.56 -1.71 -33.16
CA ASN A 390 -20.65 -0.75 -33.36
C ASN A 390 -21.97 -1.22 -32.75
N ILE A 391 -22.29 -2.52 -32.82
CA ILE A 391 -23.49 -3.09 -32.18
C ILE A 391 -23.36 -3.01 -30.66
N GLN A 392 -22.23 -3.45 -30.10
CA GLN A 392 -21.90 -3.38 -28.67
C GLN A 392 -22.08 -1.95 -28.13
N ASN A 393 -21.44 -0.96 -28.77
CA ASN A 393 -21.55 0.44 -28.35
C ASN A 393 -22.99 0.94 -28.42
N ASN A 394 -23.77 0.57 -29.45
CA ASN A 394 -25.18 0.95 -29.55
C ASN A 394 -26.06 0.29 -28.47
N SER A 395 -25.75 -0.95 -28.07
CA SER A 395 -26.47 -1.65 -27.00
C SER A 395 -26.09 -1.11 -25.62
N ASN A 396 -24.80 -0.98 -25.31
CA ASN A 396 -24.29 -0.48 -24.02
C ASN A 396 -24.71 0.98 -23.76
N ASN A 397 -24.83 1.82 -24.79
CA ASN A 397 -25.40 3.17 -24.67
C ASN A 397 -26.92 3.21 -24.37
N THR A 398 -27.59 2.06 -24.30
CA THR A 398 -29.02 1.94 -23.96
C THR A 398 -29.31 1.04 -22.76
N LEU A 399 -28.30 0.33 -22.25
CA LEU A 399 -28.39 -0.49 -21.05
C LEU A 399 -27.89 0.33 -19.85
N THR A 400 -28.70 0.39 -18.80
CA THR A 400 -28.42 1.16 -17.58
C THR A 400 -27.47 0.44 -16.64
N ASP A 401 -27.79 -0.81 -16.39
CA ASP A 401 -27.33 -1.73 -15.35
C ASP A 401 -26.65 -2.98 -15.94
N HIS A 402 -26.55 -3.05 -17.27
CA HIS A 402 -26.00 -4.18 -18.02
C HIS A 402 -25.02 -3.73 -19.11
N ILE A 403 -24.20 -4.67 -19.58
CA ILE A 403 -23.39 -4.58 -20.79
C ILE A 403 -23.59 -5.81 -21.67
N VAL A 404 -23.14 -5.76 -22.92
CA VAL A 404 -22.98 -6.90 -23.83
C VAL A 404 -21.52 -7.00 -24.25
N LYS A 405 -20.99 -8.22 -24.43
CA LYS A 405 -19.60 -8.43 -24.89
C LYS A 405 -19.56 -8.36 -26.42
N LYS A 406 -18.38 -8.11 -26.98
CA LYS A 406 -18.21 -8.00 -28.45
C LYS A 406 -18.18 -9.38 -29.09
N GLU A 407 -17.66 -10.34 -28.34
CA GLU A 407 -17.34 -11.70 -28.71
C GLU A 407 -18.62 -12.48 -29.08
N ASP A 408 -19.65 -12.46 -28.22
CA ASP A 408 -20.95 -13.08 -28.48
C ASP A 408 -21.68 -12.45 -29.70
N ILE A 409 -21.40 -11.18 -29.99
CA ILE A 409 -21.93 -10.50 -31.18
C ILE A 409 -21.18 -10.96 -32.43
N ILE A 410 -19.85 -11.16 -32.36
CA ILE A 410 -19.04 -11.70 -33.47
C ILE A 410 -19.52 -13.09 -33.87
N GLU A 411 -19.88 -13.96 -32.92
CA GLU A 411 -20.38 -15.32 -33.22
C GLU A 411 -21.67 -15.32 -34.08
N LEU A 412 -22.46 -14.24 -34.06
CA LEU A 412 -23.68 -14.09 -34.84
C LEU A 412 -23.45 -13.48 -36.24
N LEU A 413 -22.24 -12.99 -36.54
CA LEU A 413 -21.91 -12.31 -37.80
C LEU A 413 -21.27 -13.27 -38.81
N VAL A 414 -22.04 -13.66 -39.82
CA VAL A 414 -21.58 -14.56 -40.87
C VAL A 414 -20.99 -13.79 -42.05
N GLU A 415 -19.68 -13.97 -42.31
CA GLU A 415 -18.96 -13.35 -43.43
C GLU A 415 -19.67 -13.57 -44.78
N GLY A 416 -19.80 -12.51 -45.57
CA GLY A 416 -20.54 -12.47 -46.82
C GLY A 416 -22.06 -12.30 -46.68
N SER A 417 -22.62 -12.33 -45.46
CA SER A 417 -24.05 -12.09 -45.23
C SER A 417 -24.41 -10.61 -45.25
N THR A 418 -25.70 -10.32 -45.44
CA THR A 418 -26.26 -8.96 -45.43
C THR A 418 -27.50 -8.94 -44.56
N TYR A 419 -27.49 -8.10 -43.54
CA TYR A 419 -28.54 -7.98 -42.53
C TYR A 419 -29.32 -6.68 -42.74
N ASN A 420 -30.64 -6.77 -42.62
CA ASN A 420 -31.57 -5.69 -42.96
C ASN A 420 -32.34 -5.18 -41.74
N ASN A 421 -33.14 -4.12 -41.88
CA ASN A 421 -33.88 -3.53 -40.76
C ASN A 421 -35.01 -4.40 -40.19
N THR A 422 -35.31 -5.56 -40.78
CA THR A 422 -36.19 -6.60 -40.20
C THR A 422 -35.42 -7.67 -39.43
N THR A 423 -34.08 -7.59 -39.37
CA THR A 423 -33.22 -8.51 -38.63
C THR A 423 -33.12 -8.09 -37.16
N SER A 424 -33.29 -9.06 -36.27
CA SER A 424 -32.96 -8.96 -34.84
C SER A 424 -31.82 -9.92 -34.52
N PHE A 425 -30.89 -9.51 -33.69
CA PHE A 425 -29.87 -10.38 -33.08
C PHE A 425 -30.20 -10.54 -31.59
N VAL A 426 -29.98 -11.73 -31.04
CA VAL A 426 -30.22 -12.03 -29.62
C VAL A 426 -28.98 -12.72 -29.07
N PHE A 427 -28.37 -12.12 -28.05
CA PHE A 427 -27.11 -12.51 -27.44
C PHE A 427 -27.13 -12.23 -25.93
N PRO A 428 -26.24 -12.83 -25.13
CA PRO A 428 -26.14 -12.56 -23.69
C PRO A 428 -26.00 -11.07 -23.36
N LYS A 429 -26.51 -10.69 -22.19
CA LYS A 429 -26.14 -9.47 -21.48
C LYS A 429 -25.58 -9.85 -20.11
N TYR A 430 -24.80 -8.96 -19.53
CA TYR A 430 -24.02 -9.17 -18.31
C TYR A 430 -24.27 -8.01 -17.37
N LYS A 431 -24.27 -8.22 -16.05
CA LYS A 431 -24.41 -7.10 -15.08
C LYS A 431 -23.24 -6.13 -15.24
N LYS A 432 -23.50 -4.83 -15.12
CA LYS A 432 -22.49 -3.78 -15.36
C LYS A 432 -21.69 -3.46 -14.10
N GLY A 433 -20.36 -3.43 -14.25
CA GLY A 433 -19.42 -3.09 -13.18
C GLY A 433 -19.19 -4.23 -12.18
N SER A 434 -18.27 -4.01 -11.24
CA SER A 434 -18.01 -4.95 -10.15
C SER A 434 -19.28 -5.18 -9.33
N GLN A 435 -19.64 -6.45 -9.13
CA GLN A 435 -20.71 -6.86 -8.24
C GLN A 435 -20.14 -7.02 -6.84
N THR A 436 -20.95 -6.72 -5.82
CA THR A 436 -20.66 -7.05 -4.43
C THR A 436 -21.57 -8.19 -4.01
N GLU A 437 -20.99 -9.24 -3.44
CA GLU A 437 -21.72 -10.29 -2.72
C GLU A 437 -21.96 -9.84 -1.27
N PHE A 438 -23.10 -10.22 -0.71
CA PHE A 438 -23.52 -9.92 0.66
C PHE A 438 -23.73 -11.22 1.42
N LEU A 439 -22.96 -11.41 2.49
CA LEU A 439 -22.89 -12.62 3.29
C LEU A 439 -23.43 -12.40 4.70
N TRP A 440 -23.97 -13.47 5.26
CA TRP A 440 -24.48 -13.52 6.63
C TRP A 440 -24.15 -14.86 7.30
N LEU A 441 -24.39 -14.95 8.61
CA LEU A 441 -23.96 -16.08 9.45
C LEU A 441 -25.14 -16.75 10.13
N LYS A 442 -25.19 -18.09 10.08
CA LYS A 442 -25.95 -18.90 11.05
C LYS A 442 -24.96 -19.47 12.07
N ALA A 443 -25.21 -19.31 13.35
CA ALA A 443 -24.38 -19.88 14.42
C ALA A 443 -25.23 -20.78 15.33
N HIS A 444 -24.73 -21.97 15.64
CA HIS A 444 -25.38 -22.89 16.56
C HIS A 444 -24.42 -23.46 17.60
N ALA A 445 -24.93 -23.65 18.82
CA ALA A 445 -24.22 -24.23 19.95
C ALA A 445 -25.20 -24.92 20.90
N TYR A 446 -24.70 -25.90 21.67
CA TYR A 446 -25.42 -26.51 22.78
C TYR A 446 -24.84 -26.01 24.11
N GLY A 447 -25.70 -25.74 25.08
CA GLY A 447 -25.34 -25.30 26.42
C GLY A 447 -26.10 -26.09 27.48
N GLY A 448 -25.47 -27.08 28.10
CA GLY A 448 -26.09 -27.89 29.15
C GLY A 448 -27.27 -28.76 28.69
N GLU A 449 -28.51 -28.26 28.84
CA GLU A 449 -29.73 -28.91 28.33
C GLU A 449 -30.45 -28.11 27.22
N GLU A 450 -29.93 -26.92 26.84
CA GLU A 450 -30.56 -26.03 25.84
C GLU A 450 -29.74 -25.89 24.54
N GLU A 451 -30.40 -25.46 23.47
CA GLU A 451 -29.85 -25.37 22.10
C GLU A 451 -30.03 -23.94 21.58
N HIS A 452 -28.92 -23.28 21.26
CA HIS A 452 -28.90 -21.89 20.79
C HIS A 452 -28.68 -21.89 19.28
N ASN A 453 -29.59 -21.29 18.52
CA ASN A 453 -29.57 -21.24 17.05
C ASN A 453 -29.89 -19.81 16.61
N GLU A 454 -28.85 -19.02 16.34
CA GLU A 454 -28.99 -17.59 16.07
C GLU A 454 -28.50 -17.22 14.66
N GLU A 455 -29.13 -16.20 14.09
CA GLU A 455 -28.75 -15.63 12.79
C GLU A 455 -28.18 -14.21 12.98
N PHE A 456 -27.03 -13.95 12.36
CA PHE A 456 -26.31 -12.70 12.48
C PHE A 456 -26.01 -12.11 11.09
N LEU A 457 -25.85 -10.79 11.03
CA LEU A 457 -25.56 -10.01 9.82
C LEU A 457 -26.68 -10.06 8.75
N ASN A 458 -27.94 -10.28 9.16
CA ASN A 458 -29.11 -10.35 8.27
C ASN A 458 -30.35 -9.55 8.75
N GLN A 459 -30.17 -8.62 9.69
CA GLN A 459 -31.29 -7.94 10.39
C GLN A 459 -31.95 -6.84 9.56
N ASP A 460 -31.20 -6.24 8.63
CA ASP A 460 -31.64 -5.21 7.68
C ASP A 460 -30.76 -5.25 6.41
N ASP A 461 -31.00 -4.36 5.44
CA ASP A 461 -30.23 -4.34 4.19
C ASP A 461 -28.75 -3.93 4.34
N THR A 462 -28.32 -3.38 5.48
CA THR A 462 -26.98 -2.84 5.72
C THR A 462 -26.10 -3.68 6.65
N THR A 463 -26.65 -4.67 7.34
CA THR A 463 -25.94 -5.48 8.35
C THR A 463 -25.08 -6.63 7.82
N TYR A 464 -25.11 -6.91 6.51
CA TYR A 464 -24.38 -7.99 5.84
C TYR A 464 -22.87 -7.71 5.71
N PHE A 465 -22.06 -8.77 5.80
CA PHE A 465 -20.63 -8.73 5.43
C PHE A 465 -20.47 -8.77 3.90
N ARG A 466 -19.50 -8.06 3.32
CA ARG A 466 -19.44 -7.86 1.87
C ARG A 466 -18.16 -8.36 1.21
N ILE A 467 -18.29 -9.07 0.09
CA ILE A 467 -17.18 -9.55 -0.75
C ILE A 467 -17.21 -8.88 -2.13
N GLY A 468 -16.08 -8.35 -2.58
CA GLY A 468 -15.90 -7.79 -3.91
C GLY A 468 -14.49 -7.23 -4.14
N ASP A 469 -14.18 -6.83 -5.38
CA ASP A 469 -12.89 -6.22 -5.76
C ASP A 469 -12.78 -4.75 -5.31
N ILE A 470 -12.98 -4.51 -4.01
CA ILE A 470 -12.92 -3.18 -3.41
C ILE A 470 -11.50 -2.96 -2.89
N CYS A 471 -10.69 -2.27 -3.70
CA CYS A 471 -9.35 -1.85 -3.33
C CYS A 471 -9.41 -0.82 -2.20
N GLU A 472 -9.12 -1.24 -0.96
CA GLU A 472 -9.12 -0.39 0.25
C GLU A 472 -8.30 0.90 0.05
N CYS A 473 -7.12 0.78 -0.56
CA CYS A 473 -6.22 1.90 -0.83
C CYS A 473 -6.82 2.91 -1.82
N GLU A 474 -7.63 2.47 -2.78
CA GLU A 474 -8.43 3.38 -3.62
C GLU A 474 -9.61 3.97 -2.87
N ALA A 475 -10.31 3.18 -2.03
CA ALA A 475 -11.41 3.67 -1.20
C ALA A 475 -10.95 4.81 -0.27
N LYS A 476 -9.77 4.69 0.36
CA LYS A 476 -9.13 5.76 1.16
C LYS A 476 -8.88 7.04 0.33
N VAL A 477 -8.34 6.89 -0.88
CA VAL A 477 -8.07 8.04 -1.76
C VAL A 477 -9.36 8.68 -2.27
N ARG A 478 -10.37 7.88 -2.64
CA ARG A 478 -11.69 8.36 -3.07
C ARG A 478 -12.43 9.06 -1.92
N ALA A 479 -12.41 8.52 -0.71
CA ALA A 479 -12.98 9.13 0.49
C ALA A 479 -12.35 10.50 0.80
N TYR A 480 -11.02 10.60 0.70
CA TYR A 480 -10.32 11.88 0.84
C TYR A 480 -10.73 12.89 -0.25
N MET A 481 -10.90 12.45 -1.51
CA MET A 481 -11.38 13.31 -2.60
C MET A 481 -12.82 13.77 -2.41
N ARG A 482 -13.71 12.93 -1.84
CA ARG A 482 -15.09 13.30 -1.47
C ARG A 482 -15.11 14.30 -0.31
N MET A 483 -14.36 14.05 0.76
CA MET A 483 -14.16 14.99 1.89
C MET A 483 -13.69 16.39 1.40
N LEU A 484 -12.70 16.41 0.50
CA LEU A 484 -12.17 17.65 -0.08
C LEU A 484 -13.25 18.46 -0.84
N ARG A 485 -14.19 17.79 -1.53
CA ARG A 485 -15.31 18.46 -2.21
C ARG A 485 -16.28 19.11 -1.22
N ILE A 486 -16.41 18.60 0.01
CA ILE A 486 -17.20 19.29 1.05
C ILE A 486 -16.52 20.60 1.44
N GLY A 487 -15.20 20.58 1.68
CA GLY A 487 -14.41 21.76 2.01
C GLY A 487 -14.51 22.86 0.95
N GLU A 488 -14.38 22.51 -0.33
CA GLU A 488 -14.48 23.46 -1.44
C GLU A 488 -15.94 23.84 -1.81
N GLY A 489 -16.96 23.26 -1.13
CA GLY A 489 -18.39 23.60 -1.30
C GLY A 489 -19.02 23.05 -2.58
N THR A 490 -18.49 21.93 -3.06
CA THR A 490 -18.74 21.30 -4.38
C THR A 490 -19.17 19.84 -4.27
N GLY A 491 -19.25 19.29 -3.07
CA GLY A 491 -19.68 17.91 -2.82
C GLY A 491 -21.18 17.75 -2.58
N GLU A 492 -21.47 16.61 -1.97
CA GLU A 492 -22.77 15.98 -1.71
C GLU A 492 -23.54 16.55 -0.51
N ILE A 493 -22.91 17.38 0.32
CA ILE A 493 -23.56 18.09 1.43
C ILE A 493 -23.19 19.58 1.47
N ASP A 494 -24.13 20.40 1.93
CA ASP A 494 -23.92 21.83 2.18
C ASP A 494 -23.37 22.13 3.59
N LYS A 495 -23.16 23.41 3.89
CA LYS A 495 -22.56 23.87 5.15
C LYS A 495 -23.47 23.73 6.37
N ASP A 496 -24.76 23.50 6.13
CA ASP A 496 -25.79 23.31 7.14
C ASP A 496 -26.16 21.80 7.25
N GLY A 497 -25.46 20.92 6.50
CA GLY A 497 -25.61 19.47 6.51
C GLY A 497 -26.64 18.91 5.51
N ASN A 498 -27.24 19.74 4.65
CA ASN A 498 -28.27 19.28 3.72
C ASN A 498 -27.65 18.61 2.48
N PRO A 499 -28.23 17.51 1.96
CA PRO A 499 -27.80 16.92 0.70
C PRO A 499 -27.88 17.86 -0.51
N ILE A 500 -26.82 17.88 -1.31
CA ILE A 500 -26.75 18.51 -2.64
C ILE A 500 -26.56 17.39 -3.68
N ASP A 501 -27.12 17.57 -4.89
CA ASP A 501 -26.70 16.82 -6.08
C ASP A 501 -25.15 16.83 -6.22
N PRO A 502 -24.46 15.68 -6.05
CA PRO A 502 -23.00 15.64 -6.08
C PRO A 502 -22.42 16.09 -7.42
N GLN A 503 -23.15 15.89 -8.52
CA GLN A 503 -22.67 16.16 -9.88
C GLN A 503 -22.62 17.67 -10.20
N ARG A 504 -23.35 18.48 -9.43
CA ARG A 504 -23.27 19.96 -9.45
C ARG A 504 -21.85 20.48 -9.14
N GLY A 505 -21.02 19.70 -8.46
CA GLY A 505 -19.63 20.08 -8.15
C GLY A 505 -18.79 20.38 -9.38
N TYR A 506 -18.78 19.46 -10.34
CA TYR A 506 -17.93 19.53 -11.53
C TYR A 506 -18.25 20.73 -12.43
N THR A 507 -19.48 21.24 -12.41
CA THR A 507 -19.93 22.40 -13.17
C THR A 507 -19.91 23.72 -12.37
N THR A 508 -19.43 23.72 -11.12
CA THR A 508 -19.44 24.90 -10.24
C THR A 508 -18.17 25.76 -10.35
N ARG A 509 -18.32 27.07 -10.62
CA ARG A 509 -17.27 28.10 -10.45
C ARG A 509 -17.38 28.79 -9.08
N PHE A 510 -16.28 29.39 -8.64
CA PHE A 510 -16.22 30.30 -7.49
C PHE A 510 -17.43 31.25 -7.40
N GLY A 511 -18.05 31.24 -6.22
CA GLY A 511 -19.31 31.93 -5.94
C GLY A 511 -20.56 31.20 -6.44
N ASN A 512 -20.54 29.86 -6.48
CA ASN A 512 -21.70 28.99 -6.80
C ASN A 512 -22.32 29.20 -8.20
N VAL A 513 -21.55 29.70 -9.18
CA VAL A 513 -22.04 29.97 -10.54
C VAL A 513 -21.69 28.83 -11.49
N GLN A 514 -22.68 28.26 -12.16
CA GLN A 514 -22.50 27.11 -13.05
C GLN A 514 -21.82 27.47 -14.38
N PHE A 515 -21.20 26.48 -15.03
CA PHE A 515 -20.74 26.53 -16.42
C PHE A 515 -21.12 25.24 -17.18
N SER A 516 -21.13 25.30 -18.52
CA SER A 516 -21.64 24.23 -19.38
C SER A 516 -20.69 23.80 -20.50
N ASP A 517 -19.51 24.42 -20.58
CA ASP A 517 -18.44 24.04 -21.49
C ASP A 517 -17.36 23.33 -20.68
N MET A 518 -17.40 21.99 -20.74
CA MET A 518 -16.46 21.10 -20.07
C MET A 518 -15.25 20.76 -20.96
N SER A 519 -15.09 21.38 -22.14
CA SER A 519 -13.97 21.06 -23.05
C SER A 519 -12.61 21.59 -22.55
N THR A 520 -12.62 22.57 -21.64
CA THR A 520 -11.41 23.10 -20.99
C THR A 520 -11.76 23.87 -19.72
N HIS A 521 -10.77 24.21 -18.91
CA HIS A 521 -10.99 25.00 -17.69
C HIS A 521 -11.72 26.32 -17.99
N PRO A 522 -12.83 26.62 -17.29
CA PRO A 522 -13.77 27.67 -17.69
C PRO A 522 -13.30 29.11 -17.44
N GLY A 523 -12.18 29.28 -16.74
CA GLY A 523 -11.44 30.53 -16.60
C GLY A 523 -12.00 31.62 -15.68
N LEU A 524 -11.21 32.67 -15.46
CA LEU A 524 -11.55 33.83 -14.62
C LEU A 524 -12.78 34.59 -15.15
N ARG A 525 -13.88 34.57 -14.39
CA ARG A 525 -15.07 35.38 -14.66
C ARG A 525 -14.81 36.85 -14.29
N PRO A 526 -15.13 37.86 -15.12
CA PRO A 526 -15.00 39.27 -14.75
C PRO A 526 -15.67 39.58 -13.40
N GLY A 527 -14.97 40.32 -12.53
CA GLY A 527 -15.45 40.71 -11.20
C GLY A 527 -15.49 39.62 -10.11
N SER A 528 -15.22 38.34 -10.45
CA SER A 528 -15.31 37.23 -9.47
C SER A 528 -14.22 37.23 -8.39
N GLY A 529 -13.01 37.70 -8.71
CA GLY A 529 -11.87 37.72 -7.79
C GLY A 529 -11.10 36.41 -7.67
N SER A 530 -11.65 35.28 -8.14
CA SER A 530 -10.96 33.98 -8.24
C SER A 530 -11.36 33.26 -9.53
N SER A 531 -10.44 32.46 -10.07
CA SER A 531 -10.68 31.61 -11.24
C SER A 531 -10.95 30.14 -10.90
N ALA A 532 -11.11 29.82 -9.61
CA ALA A 532 -11.47 28.49 -9.13
C ALA A 532 -12.76 27.96 -9.80
N ALA A 533 -12.71 26.71 -10.27
CA ALA A 533 -13.84 26.01 -10.86
C ALA A 533 -13.66 24.49 -10.83
N GLY A 534 -14.77 23.76 -10.98
CA GLY A 534 -14.82 22.31 -10.91
C GLY A 534 -14.93 21.77 -9.49
N ALA A 535 -15.08 20.45 -9.35
CA ALA A 535 -15.25 19.77 -8.08
C ALA A 535 -14.11 20.09 -7.09
N TYR A 536 -12.88 20.26 -7.59
CA TYR A 536 -11.68 20.55 -6.78
C TYR A 536 -11.23 22.02 -6.84
N GLN A 537 -12.14 22.92 -7.28
CA GLN A 537 -11.93 24.38 -7.38
C GLN A 537 -10.59 24.78 -8.03
N ILE A 538 -10.16 24.02 -9.03
CA ILE A 538 -8.90 24.17 -9.76
C ILE A 538 -8.76 25.60 -10.29
N MET A 539 -7.61 26.22 -10.05
CA MET A 539 -7.32 27.58 -10.52
C MET A 539 -6.85 27.58 -11.97
N GLN A 540 -7.28 28.59 -12.76
CA GLN A 540 -6.93 28.69 -14.18
C GLN A 540 -5.42 28.74 -14.45
N TYR A 541 -4.62 29.28 -13.53
CA TYR A 541 -3.16 29.29 -13.68
C TYR A 541 -2.53 27.92 -13.45
N THR A 542 -3.02 27.16 -12.47
CA THR A 542 -2.65 25.75 -12.26
C THR A 542 -3.00 24.92 -13.49
N TRP A 543 -4.21 25.10 -14.02
CA TRP A 543 -4.64 24.46 -15.28
C TRP A 543 -3.65 24.70 -16.42
N TRP A 544 -3.24 25.96 -16.64
CA TRP A 544 -2.23 26.29 -17.67
C TRP A 544 -0.87 25.64 -17.41
N GLU A 545 -0.37 25.69 -16.17
CA GLU A 545 0.95 25.18 -15.81
C GLU A 545 1.07 23.65 -15.97
N TRP A 546 0.01 22.93 -15.59
CA TRP A 546 -0.06 21.47 -15.62
C TRP A 546 -0.50 20.91 -16.97
N ASN A 547 -1.03 21.75 -17.86
CA ASN A 547 -1.07 21.52 -19.31
C ASN A 547 0.29 21.87 -19.97
N GLY A 548 1.39 21.90 -19.19
CA GLY A 548 2.76 22.12 -19.65
C GLY A 548 3.16 23.56 -19.97
N PHE A 549 2.32 24.58 -19.77
CA PHE A 549 2.65 25.95 -20.19
C PHE A 549 3.29 26.79 -19.10
N GLU A 550 4.31 27.58 -19.46
CA GLU A 550 4.88 28.54 -18.54
C GLU A 550 3.84 29.62 -18.16
N VAL A 551 3.64 29.78 -16.85
CA VAL A 551 2.86 30.87 -16.27
C VAL A 551 3.80 31.87 -15.60
N LYS A 552 3.55 33.16 -15.80
CA LYS A 552 4.25 34.23 -15.08
C LYS A 552 3.24 35.16 -14.40
N LYS A 553 3.70 35.88 -13.37
CA LYS A 553 2.93 36.89 -12.63
C LYS A 553 3.39 38.27 -13.08
N ASN A 554 2.46 39.15 -13.44
CA ASN A 554 2.80 40.53 -13.79
C ASN A 554 2.99 41.41 -12.55
N SER A 555 3.45 42.65 -12.73
CA SER A 555 3.70 43.61 -11.65
C SER A 555 2.45 44.00 -10.85
N SER A 556 1.25 43.73 -11.36
CA SER A 556 -0.03 43.90 -10.66
C SER A 556 -0.50 42.63 -9.94
N GLY A 557 0.35 41.60 -9.85
CA GLY A 557 0.05 40.34 -9.18
C GLY A 557 -0.81 39.35 -9.98
N VAL A 558 -1.14 39.64 -11.24
CA VAL A 558 -2.03 38.80 -12.07
C VAL A 558 -1.21 37.76 -12.86
N TYR A 559 -1.63 36.50 -12.79
CA TYR A 559 -1.03 35.40 -13.55
C TYR A 559 -1.44 35.42 -15.02
N TYR A 560 -0.51 35.09 -15.91
CA TYR A 560 -0.73 34.94 -17.35
C TYR A 560 0.14 33.82 -17.93
N LYS A 561 -0.45 33.04 -18.85
CA LYS A 561 0.23 32.06 -19.69
C LYS A 561 1.14 32.77 -20.70
N THR A 562 2.43 32.45 -20.75
CA THR A 562 3.38 33.16 -21.62
C THR A 562 3.43 32.62 -23.04
N GLY A 563 2.91 31.40 -23.25
CA GLY A 563 2.95 30.68 -24.53
C GLY A 563 4.16 29.76 -24.71
N VAL A 564 5.14 29.81 -23.81
CA VAL A 564 6.19 28.78 -23.72
C VAL A 564 5.57 27.48 -23.20
N TYR A 565 5.99 26.34 -23.75
CA TYR A 565 5.50 25.00 -23.40
C TYR A 565 6.67 24.07 -23.04
N PHE A 566 6.45 23.22 -22.05
CA PHE A 566 7.39 22.27 -21.47
C PHE A 566 6.68 20.91 -21.35
N GLU A 567 6.98 20.00 -22.27
CA GLU A 567 6.37 18.66 -22.33
C GLU A 567 6.57 17.85 -21.03
N ASN A 568 7.71 18.04 -20.36
CA ASN A 568 8.00 17.40 -19.07
C ASN A 568 7.27 18.03 -17.86
N ARG A 569 6.35 18.99 -18.09
CA ARG A 569 5.43 19.56 -17.10
C ARG A 569 3.96 19.37 -17.49
N ASP A 570 3.71 18.69 -18.61
CA ASP A 570 2.37 18.44 -19.13
C ASP A 570 1.77 17.19 -18.45
N TYR A 571 1.41 17.35 -17.18
CA TYR A 571 0.74 16.32 -16.40
C TYR A 571 -0.63 15.96 -16.99
N ALA A 572 -1.31 16.91 -17.63
CA ALA A 572 -2.54 16.63 -18.36
C ALA A 572 -2.28 15.59 -19.46
N LYS A 573 -1.30 15.83 -20.34
CA LYS A 573 -0.87 14.84 -21.35
C LYS A 573 -0.35 13.53 -20.75
N LYS A 574 0.34 13.57 -19.60
CA LYS A 574 0.85 12.37 -18.91
C LYS A 574 -0.26 11.43 -18.47
N TYR A 575 -1.38 11.97 -17.98
CA TYR A 575 -2.51 11.23 -17.41
C TYR A 575 -3.74 11.18 -18.33
N GLY A 576 -3.54 11.30 -19.64
CA GLY A 576 -4.62 11.21 -20.63
C GLY A 576 -5.67 12.34 -20.55
N ILE A 577 -5.42 13.39 -19.76
CA ILE A 577 -6.41 14.40 -19.41
C ILE A 577 -6.66 15.30 -20.62
N THR A 578 -7.80 15.12 -21.27
CA THR A 578 -8.14 15.72 -22.57
C THR A 578 -9.18 16.84 -22.50
N GLY A 579 -9.90 16.94 -21.38
CA GLY A 579 -10.97 17.91 -21.16
C GLY A 579 -11.01 18.43 -19.72
N PHE A 580 -12.15 18.97 -19.34
CA PHE A 580 -12.49 19.42 -17.98
C PHE A 580 -13.89 18.89 -17.59
N ASP A 581 -14.28 17.76 -18.16
CA ASP A 581 -15.39 16.91 -17.69
C ASP A 581 -15.07 16.24 -16.35
N GLU A 582 -16.03 15.48 -15.84
CA GLU A 582 -16.06 14.93 -14.49
C GLU A 582 -14.86 14.00 -14.21
N MET A 583 -14.65 12.99 -15.05
CA MET A 583 -13.48 12.09 -15.03
C MET A 583 -12.16 12.86 -15.12
N ASN A 584 -12.07 13.80 -16.08
CA ASN A 584 -10.86 14.59 -16.27
C ASN A 584 -10.54 15.49 -15.05
N GLN A 585 -11.55 15.95 -14.29
CA GLN A 585 -11.33 16.70 -13.05
C GLN A 585 -10.84 15.80 -11.91
N ASP A 586 -11.33 14.56 -11.79
CA ASP A 586 -10.87 13.60 -10.79
C ASP A 586 -9.41 13.18 -11.03
N LEU A 587 -9.07 12.80 -12.26
CA LEU A 587 -7.68 12.48 -12.65
C LEU A 587 -6.73 13.67 -12.45
N TYR A 588 -7.22 14.90 -12.67
CA TYR A 588 -6.44 16.11 -12.41
C TYR A 588 -6.23 16.35 -10.90
N CYS A 589 -7.20 15.99 -10.06
CA CYS A 589 -7.06 16.05 -8.60
C CYS A 589 -5.97 15.09 -8.09
N LEU A 590 -5.98 13.85 -8.58
CA LEU A 590 -4.94 12.86 -8.29
C LEU A 590 -3.56 13.30 -8.78
N ALA A 591 -3.49 13.93 -9.96
CA ALA A 591 -2.26 14.52 -10.46
C ALA A 591 -1.75 15.62 -9.51
N LEU A 592 -2.62 16.53 -9.05
CA LEU A 592 -2.28 17.55 -8.05
C LEU A 592 -1.72 16.91 -6.78
N MET A 593 -2.37 15.88 -6.24
CA MET A 593 -1.90 15.18 -5.05
C MET A 593 -0.50 14.55 -5.27
N LYS A 594 -0.26 13.87 -6.40
CA LYS A 594 1.01 13.16 -6.66
C LYS A 594 2.20 14.08 -7.00
N HIS A 595 1.98 15.20 -7.67
CA HIS A 595 3.09 16.02 -8.24
C HIS A 595 3.21 17.44 -7.65
N HIS A 596 2.39 17.83 -6.67
CA HIS A 596 2.54 19.15 -6.06
C HIS A 596 3.84 19.26 -5.25
N SER A 597 4.57 20.37 -5.44
CA SER A 597 5.90 20.59 -4.87
C SER A 597 5.89 20.53 -3.34
N GLY A 598 6.64 19.55 -2.79
CA GLY A 598 6.72 19.31 -1.35
C GLY A 598 5.58 18.47 -0.78
N CYS A 599 4.81 17.78 -1.64
CA CYS A 599 3.72 16.87 -1.27
C CYS A 599 3.94 15.45 -1.83
N ALA A 600 5.20 15.01 -2.01
CA ALA A 600 5.53 13.81 -2.78
C ALA A 600 4.92 12.50 -2.24
N THR A 601 4.64 12.46 -0.93
CA THR A 601 4.04 11.34 -0.19
C THR A 601 2.52 11.47 -0.01
N PHE A 602 1.84 12.48 -0.57
CA PHE A 602 0.43 12.79 -0.22
C PHE A 602 -0.48 11.57 -0.32
N ILE A 603 -0.47 10.86 -1.45
CA ILE A 603 -1.29 9.66 -1.64
C ILE A 603 -0.78 8.48 -0.80
N ASP A 604 0.54 8.31 -0.64
CA ASP A 604 1.13 7.31 0.27
C ASP A 604 0.63 7.52 1.72
N ASP A 605 0.61 8.76 2.19
CA ASP A 605 0.15 9.14 3.54
C ASP A 605 -1.37 8.97 3.70
N ILE A 606 -2.17 9.10 2.63
CA ILE A 606 -3.61 8.75 2.65
C ILE A 606 -3.80 7.23 2.73
N ILE A 607 -3.02 6.45 1.97
CA ILE A 607 -3.08 4.98 1.95
C ILE A 607 -2.71 4.40 3.33
N ASN A 608 -1.76 5.04 4.02
CA ASN A 608 -1.29 4.70 5.37
C ASN A 608 -2.01 5.50 6.48
N ASP A 609 -3.26 5.93 6.25
CA ASP A 609 -4.20 6.50 7.24
C ASP A 609 -3.74 7.77 7.98
N LYS A 610 -2.71 8.47 7.50
CA LYS A 610 -2.19 9.72 8.12
C LYS A 610 -3.00 10.95 7.72
N ILE A 611 -4.32 10.87 7.82
CA ILE A 611 -5.26 11.83 7.22
C ILE A 611 -5.10 13.25 7.77
N GLU A 612 -4.93 13.41 9.08
CA GLU A 612 -4.64 14.73 9.67
C GLU A 612 -3.28 15.28 9.19
N GLU A 613 -2.21 14.47 9.26
CA GLU A 613 -0.87 14.91 8.86
C GLU A 613 -0.84 15.36 7.40
N THR A 614 -1.35 14.53 6.49
CA THR A 614 -1.35 14.82 5.05
C THR A 614 -2.28 15.98 4.70
N THR A 615 -3.40 16.17 5.42
CA THR A 615 -4.22 17.38 5.29
C THR A 615 -3.43 18.63 5.67
N ARG A 616 -2.78 18.65 6.85
CA ARG A 616 -2.03 19.81 7.34
C ARG A 616 -0.79 20.12 6.49
N ASN A 617 -0.07 19.08 6.08
CA ASN A 617 1.23 19.22 5.42
C ASN A 617 1.11 19.34 3.90
N CYS A 618 0.19 18.61 3.26
CA CYS A 618 0.06 18.51 1.80
C CYS A 618 -1.22 19.18 1.29
N GLY A 619 -2.40 18.80 1.81
CA GLY A 619 -3.71 19.31 1.38
C GLY A 619 -3.83 20.83 1.51
N SER A 620 -3.44 21.40 2.65
CA SER A 620 -3.43 22.85 2.92
C SER A 620 -2.41 23.65 2.09
N ARG A 621 -1.67 23.02 1.16
CA ARG A 621 -0.81 23.68 0.16
C ARG A 621 -1.42 23.74 -1.24
N ILE A 622 -2.55 23.07 -1.45
CA ILE A 622 -3.25 23.02 -2.74
C ILE A 622 -4.62 23.69 -2.61
N TRP A 623 -5.38 23.34 -1.56
CA TRP A 623 -6.75 23.76 -1.35
C TRP A 623 -6.89 24.74 -0.19
N ALA A 624 -7.71 25.77 -0.38
CA ALA A 624 -7.84 26.86 0.58
C ALA A 624 -8.83 26.53 1.72
N SER A 625 -9.72 25.56 1.48
CA SER A 625 -10.65 25.02 2.47
C SER A 625 -10.02 24.09 3.50
N LEU A 626 -8.79 23.60 3.29
CA LEU A 626 -8.17 22.64 4.20
C LEU A 626 -7.34 23.34 5.31
N PRO A 627 -7.47 22.90 6.57
CA PRO A 627 -6.82 23.53 7.71
C PRO A 627 -5.32 23.21 7.76
N HIS A 628 -4.51 24.17 8.20
CA HIS A 628 -3.07 24.00 8.42
C HIS A 628 -2.72 23.98 9.91
N VAL A 629 -3.00 25.07 10.64
CA VAL A 629 -2.64 25.25 12.07
C VAL A 629 -3.91 25.51 12.88
N GLY A 630 -4.25 24.59 13.79
CA GLY A 630 -5.62 24.48 14.29
C GLY A 630 -6.57 24.34 13.09
N ASP A 631 -7.67 25.08 13.09
CA ASP A 631 -8.67 25.11 12.02
C ASP A 631 -8.45 26.24 11.00
N ASN A 632 -7.25 26.84 10.96
CA ASN A 632 -6.95 27.98 10.11
C ASN A 632 -6.37 27.56 8.75
N SER A 633 -6.94 28.10 7.66
CA SER A 633 -6.36 27.99 6.32
C SER A 633 -4.95 28.60 6.25
N ARG A 634 -4.12 28.09 5.33
CA ARG A 634 -2.85 28.74 4.94
C ARG A 634 -3.08 30.08 4.22
N TYR A 635 -4.23 30.26 3.57
CA TYR A 635 -4.44 31.31 2.58
C TYR A 635 -5.14 32.54 3.16
N ARG A 636 -4.83 33.71 2.58
CA ARG A 636 -5.51 34.97 2.89
C ARG A 636 -6.20 35.55 1.65
N PHE A 637 -7.43 36.00 1.81
CA PHE A 637 -8.20 36.71 0.78
C PHE A 637 -8.57 38.10 1.29
N ARG A 638 -8.10 39.15 0.58
CA ARG A 638 -8.28 40.57 0.96
C ARG A 638 -7.70 40.97 2.34
N GLY A 639 -6.81 40.15 2.91
CA GLY A 639 -6.14 40.40 4.19
C GLY A 639 -6.53 39.37 5.25
N GLU A 640 -7.81 39.01 5.30
CA GLU A 640 -8.33 37.98 6.20
C GLU A 640 -7.95 36.56 5.78
N LEU A 641 -7.91 35.64 6.74
CA LEU A 641 -7.75 34.21 6.45
C LEU A 641 -8.96 33.69 5.66
N GLN A 642 -8.72 32.73 4.76
CA GLN A 642 -9.81 31.96 4.17
C GLN A 642 -10.43 31.05 5.24
N PRO A 643 -11.77 30.91 5.27
CA PRO A 643 -12.40 29.87 6.07
C PRO A 643 -11.90 28.50 5.61
N ALA A 644 -11.46 27.66 6.56
CA ALA A 644 -11.21 26.25 6.34
C ALA A 644 -12.28 25.42 7.09
N THR A 645 -12.46 24.18 6.69
CA THR A 645 -13.19 23.17 7.46
C THR A 645 -12.38 22.84 8.72
N PRO A 646 -13.00 22.78 9.92
CA PRO A 646 -12.30 22.33 11.12
C PRO A 646 -11.74 20.91 10.97
N MET A 647 -10.61 20.60 11.60
CA MET A 647 -9.96 19.29 11.40
C MET A 647 -10.85 18.13 11.87
N GLU A 648 -11.59 18.32 12.95
CA GLU A 648 -12.60 17.37 13.43
C GLU A 648 -13.61 17.00 12.33
N LYS A 649 -14.13 18.00 11.58
CA LYS A 649 -15.05 17.78 10.47
C LYS A 649 -14.38 17.23 9.20
N VAL A 650 -13.10 17.52 8.97
CA VAL A 650 -12.31 16.85 7.92
C VAL A 650 -12.25 15.34 8.19
N LEU A 651 -11.94 14.94 9.43
CA LEU A 651 -11.86 13.52 9.81
C LEU A 651 -13.24 12.86 9.83
N GLU A 652 -14.27 13.50 10.39
CA GLU A 652 -15.65 12.99 10.39
C GLU A 652 -16.17 12.71 8.97
N HIS A 653 -15.96 13.63 8.03
CA HIS A 653 -16.35 13.43 6.63
C HIS A 653 -15.50 12.36 5.93
N TYR A 654 -14.19 12.29 6.21
CA TYR A 654 -13.34 11.23 5.68
C TYR A 654 -13.82 9.84 6.14
N GLU A 655 -14.03 9.64 7.45
CA GLU A 655 -14.50 8.36 8.01
C GLU A 655 -15.88 7.95 7.51
N THR A 656 -16.77 8.92 7.30
CA THR A 656 -18.09 8.68 6.70
C THR A 656 -17.95 8.20 5.26
N PHE A 657 -17.22 8.93 4.43
CA PHE A 657 -17.04 8.56 3.02
C PHE A 657 -16.12 7.35 2.83
N LEU A 658 -15.24 7.02 3.77
CA LEU A 658 -14.46 5.78 3.75
C LEU A 658 -15.38 4.56 3.90
N LYS A 659 -16.36 4.61 4.81
CA LYS A 659 -17.36 3.55 4.95
C LYS A 659 -18.21 3.40 3.70
N GLU A 660 -18.61 4.51 3.07
CA GLU A 660 -19.35 4.48 1.80
C GLU A 660 -18.49 3.99 0.61
N GLU A 661 -17.24 4.42 0.50
CA GLU A 661 -16.32 3.96 -0.57
C GLU A 661 -15.92 2.49 -0.40
N LEU A 662 -15.84 1.99 0.85
CA LEU A 662 -15.77 0.57 1.17
C LEU A 662 -17.11 -0.14 0.93
N ALA A 663 -18.25 0.56 1.04
CA ALA A 663 -19.57 0.09 0.60
C ALA A 663 -19.71 0.03 -0.94
N GLY A 664 -18.74 0.55 -1.70
CA GLY A 664 -18.78 0.67 -3.15
C GLY A 664 -19.64 1.85 -3.64
N GLU A 665 -20.04 2.74 -2.74
CA GLU A 665 -20.84 3.93 -3.00
C GLU A 665 -19.90 5.12 -3.23
N SER A 666 -19.85 5.58 -4.49
CA SER A 666 -19.01 6.71 -4.88
C SER A 666 -19.76 7.71 -5.76
N TYR A 667 -19.41 8.99 -5.60
CA TYR A 667 -19.82 10.10 -6.47
C TYR A 667 -18.66 10.66 -7.30
N LEU A 668 -17.59 9.88 -7.42
CA LEU A 668 -16.46 10.09 -8.31
C LEU A 668 -16.67 9.30 -9.61
N HIS A 669 -15.94 9.68 -10.66
CA HIS A 669 -16.02 9.02 -11.98
C HIS A 669 -14.80 8.13 -12.26
N LEU A 670 -13.85 8.04 -11.32
CA LEU A 670 -12.64 7.22 -11.45
C LEU A 670 -12.96 5.73 -11.68
N GLU A 671 -12.45 5.16 -12.77
CA GLU A 671 -12.50 3.71 -13.01
C GLU A 671 -11.68 2.94 -11.94
N PRO A 672 -12.09 1.71 -11.56
CA PRO A 672 -11.30 0.85 -10.67
C PRO A 672 -9.89 0.59 -11.20
N GLY A 673 -8.88 0.66 -10.32
CA GLY A 673 -7.47 0.50 -10.69
C GLY A 673 -6.78 1.81 -11.12
N PHE A 674 -7.44 2.97 -11.01
CA PHE A 674 -6.88 4.28 -11.34
C PHE A 674 -5.53 4.54 -10.66
N LEU A 675 -5.31 4.07 -9.43
CA LEU A 675 -4.06 4.32 -8.68
C LEU A 675 -2.82 3.74 -9.37
N LYS A 676 -2.99 2.72 -10.22
CA LYS A 676 -1.93 2.10 -11.02
C LYS A 676 -1.28 3.09 -12.00
N GLU A 677 -2.05 4.01 -12.59
CA GLU A 677 -1.50 5.03 -13.49
C GLU A 677 -0.62 6.04 -12.74
N PHE A 678 -0.95 6.32 -11.47
CA PHE A 678 -0.18 7.21 -10.59
C PHE A 678 1.05 6.53 -9.96
N GLY A 679 1.20 5.21 -10.16
CA GLY A 679 2.38 4.42 -9.79
C GLY A 679 2.20 3.53 -8.57
N TYR A 680 0.96 3.24 -8.14
CA TYR A 680 0.67 2.46 -6.94
C TYR A 680 0.11 1.08 -7.26
N GLY A 681 0.71 0.03 -6.70
CA GLY A 681 0.35 -1.38 -6.94
C GLY A 681 -0.66 -1.98 -5.95
N CYS A 682 -1.45 -1.15 -5.28
CA CYS A 682 -2.20 -1.48 -4.06
C CYS A 682 -3.52 -2.26 -4.27
N CYS A 683 -3.91 -2.54 -5.52
CA CYS A 683 -5.21 -3.13 -5.87
C CYS A 683 -5.08 -4.53 -6.46
N ASN A 684 -4.37 -5.43 -5.75
CA ASN A 684 -4.11 -6.82 -6.16
C ASN A 684 -3.42 -6.96 -7.54
N ASP A 685 -2.33 -6.21 -7.73
CA ASP A 685 -1.31 -6.47 -8.78
C ASP A 685 -0.03 -7.10 -8.19
N GLN A 686 -0.07 -7.46 -6.90
CA GLN A 686 0.85 -8.37 -6.24
C GLN A 686 0.06 -9.65 -5.94
N PRO A 687 0.45 -10.83 -6.47
CA PRO A 687 -0.18 -12.09 -6.07
C PRO A 687 0.04 -12.33 -4.58
N SER A 688 -0.96 -12.86 -3.88
CA SER A 688 -0.95 -12.97 -2.41
C SER A 688 0.31 -13.69 -1.90
N GLY A 689 1.14 -12.96 -1.15
CA GLY A 689 2.43 -13.45 -0.66
C GLY A 689 3.66 -12.90 -1.41
N TRP A 690 3.52 -12.15 -2.52
CA TRP A 690 4.63 -11.43 -3.15
C TRP A 690 4.79 -9.98 -2.64
N HIS A 691 6.03 -9.55 -2.46
CA HIS A 691 6.43 -8.16 -2.29
C HIS A 691 7.68 -7.86 -3.13
N ASP A 692 7.80 -6.65 -3.68
CA ASP A 692 8.99 -6.28 -4.45
C ASP A 692 10.26 -6.15 -3.59
N PRO A 693 11.45 -6.50 -4.10
CA PRO A 693 12.68 -6.54 -3.30
C PRO A 693 13.19 -5.15 -2.87
N VAL A 694 12.73 -4.08 -3.52
CA VAL A 694 12.96 -2.66 -3.23
C VAL A 694 11.72 -1.85 -3.58
N ASP A 695 11.56 -0.67 -3.00
CA ASP A 695 10.50 0.27 -3.39
C ASP A 695 10.65 0.71 -4.86
N ASN A 696 9.55 0.71 -5.62
CA ASN A 696 9.50 1.18 -7.02
C ASN A 696 10.61 0.61 -7.95
N PRO A 697 10.70 -0.72 -8.20
CA PRO A 697 11.83 -1.29 -8.93
C PRO A 697 12.05 -0.71 -10.34
N ILE A 698 13.28 -0.23 -10.61
CA ILE A 698 13.70 0.24 -11.94
C ILE A 698 15.11 -0.28 -12.29
N SER A 699 15.40 -0.52 -13.57
CA SER A 699 16.73 -0.98 -13.99
C SER A 699 17.80 0.11 -13.92
N THR A 700 19.05 -0.25 -13.65
CA THR A 700 20.20 0.66 -13.77
C THR A 700 20.43 1.15 -15.22
N ASN A 701 20.65 2.45 -15.41
CA ASN A 701 20.85 3.09 -16.71
C ASN A 701 22.32 3.33 -17.07
N TYR A 702 23.24 3.13 -16.12
CA TYR A 702 24.65 3.46 -16.20
C TYR A 702 25.52 2.26 -15.82
N PHE A 703 26.69 2.14 -16.44
CA PHE A 703 27.75 1.26 -15.94
C PHE A 703 28.27 1.78 -14.59
N GLN A 704 28.93 0.91 -13.80
CA GLN A 704 29.58 1.27 -12.52
C GLN A 704 30.57 2.46 -12.63
N ASN A 705 31.13 2.72 -13.83
CA ASN A 705 32.02 3.86 -14.12
C ASN A 705 31.30 5.10 -14.68
N GLY A 706 29.96 5.17 -14.59
CA GLY A 706 29.15 6.32 -14.97
C GLY A 706 28.95 6.53 -16.48
N ASN A 707 29.48 5.64 -17.32
CA ASN A 707 29.20 5.66 -18.76
C ASN A 707 27.78 5.16 -19.06
N ALA A 708 27.18 5.67 -20.14
CA ALA A 708 25.79 5.44 -20.52
C ALA A 708 25.65 4.85 -21.93
N GLY A 709 24.45 4.35 -22.26
CA GLY A 709 24.07 3.89 -23.59
C GLY A 709 23.29 2.56 -23.53
N ILE A 710 22.89 2.05 -24.69
CA ILE A 710 22.05 0.83 -24.78
C ILE A 710 22.67 -0.40 -24.11
N VAL A 711 24.00 -0.54 -24.16
CA VAL A 711 24.73 -1.63 -23.47
C VAL A 711 24.77 -1.43 -21.95
N ALA A 712 24.72 -0.18 -21.45
CA ALA A 712 24.63 0.10 -20.02
C ALA A 712 23.24 -0.25 -19.47
N GLN A 713 22.19 0.10 -20.21
CA GLN A 713 20.79 -0.22 -19.90
C GLN A 713 20.54 -1.75 -19.87
N GLN A 714 21.27 -2.49 -20.71
CA GLN A 714 21.23 -3.96 -20.75
C GLN A 714 22.17 -4.63 -19.74
N TRP A 715 23.09 -3.88 -19.11
CA TRP A 715 24.14 -4.45 -18.27
C TRP A 715 23.60 -5.11 -17.01
N GLY A 716 22.51 -4.57 -16.45
CA GLY A 716 21.86 -5.07 -15.25
C GLY A 716 20.87 -6.22 -15.46
N LEU A 717 20.64 -6.65 -16.71
CA LEU A 717 19.67 -7.71 -17.03
C LEU A 717 20.27 -9.11 -16.82
N PHE A 718 19.42 -10.12 -16.69
CA PHE A 718 19.85 -11.52 -16.50
C PHE A 718 20.33 -12.17 -17.80
N GLY A 719 21.39 -12.99 -17.74
CA GLY A 719 21.76 -13.91 -18.82
C GLY A 719 23.25 -14.11 -19.05
N ASP A 720 23.58 -15.01 -19.97
CA ASP A 720 24.94 -15.37 -20.36
C ASP A 720 25.62 -14.30 -21.23
N ASP A 721 24.82 -13.62 -22.07
CA ASP A 721 25.32 -12.74 -23.13
C ASP A 721 25.12 -11.25 -22.85
N VAL A 722 24.34 -10.90 -21.82
CA VAL A 722 24.04 -9.50 -21.44
C VAL A 722 25.31 -8.63 -21.27
N ARG A 723 26.40 -9.20 -20.73
CA ARG A 723 27.72 -8.55 -20.60
C ARG A 723 28.77 -9.09 -21.60
N ARG A 724 28.35 -9.45 -22.83
CA ARG A 724 29.18 -9.97 -23.95
C ARG A 724 30.50 -9.22 -24.14
N GLU A 725 30.48 -7.89 -24.05
CA GLU A 725 31.62 -7.00 -24.31
C GLU A 725 32.83 -7.29 -23.41
N VAL A 726 32.63 -7.94 -22.26
CA VAL A 726 33.69 -8.38 -21.33
C VAL A 726 33.69 -9.90 -21.10
N ASN A 727 32.91 -10.66 -21.89
CA ASN A 727 32.69 -12.11 -21.76
C ASN A 727 32.36 -12.51 -20.31
N ARG A 728 31.35 -11.83 -19.71
CA ARG A 728 30.80 -12.16 -18.39
C ARG A 728 29.30 -12.46 -18.50
N LYS A 729 28.84 -13.34 -17.63
CA LYS A 729 27.43 -13.62 -17.35
C LYS A 729 26.88 -12.64 -16.32
N HIS A 730 25.57 -12.59 -16.16
CA HIS A 730 24.90 -11.93 -15.05
C HIS A 730 23.80 -12.83 -14.48
N SER A 731 23.93 -13.20 -13.20
CA SER A 731 23.10 -14.23 -12.54
C SER A 731 21.77 -13.71 -11.98
N GLY A 732 21.50 -12.41 -12.09
CA GLY A 732 20.40 -11.74 -11.42
C GLY A 732 19.93 -10.49 -12.16
N LEU A 733 19.31 -9.58 -11.43
CA LEU A 733 18.77 -8.30 -11.91
C LEU A 733 19.34 -7.16 -11.05
N ASP A 734 19.93 -6.14 -11.69
CA ASP A 734 20.43 -4.93 -11.01
C ASP A 734 19.32 -3.87 -10.98
N LEU A 735 18.71 -3.70 -9.80
CA LEU A 735 17.64 -2.74 -9.54
C LEU A 735 18.22 -1.49 -8.89
N PHE A 736 18.11 -0.35 -9.57
CA PHE A 736 18.62 0.92 -9.04
C PHE A 736 17.91 1.26 -7.72
N ALA A 737 18.72 1.53 -6.70
CA ALA A 737 18.32 1.98 -5.39
C ALA A 737 19.48 2.81 -4.81
N THR A 738 19.18 3.76 -3.92
CA THR A 738 20.23 4.56 -3.27
C THR A 738 20.64 3.93 -1.92
N THR A 739 21.83 4.26 -1.41
CA THR A 739 22.25 3.79 -0.09
C THR A 739 21.26 4.27 0.97
N GLY A 740 20.70 3.34 1.75
CA GLY A 740 19.67 3.61 2.75
C GLY A 740 18.21 3.36 2.31
N SER A 741 17.95 3.07 1.03
CA SER A 741 16.67 2.47 0.59
C SER A 741 16.46 1.12 1.28
N ASN A 742 15.20 0.74 1.57
CA ASN A 742 14.89 -0.56 2.17
C ASN A 742 15.20 -1.72 1.19
N ILE A 743 15.44 -2.90 1.74
CA ILE A 743 15.23 -4.17 1.03
C ILE A 743 14.21 -5.03 1.77
N TYR A 744 13.41 -5.78 1.03
CA TYR A 744 12.29 -6.56 1.58
C TYR A 744 12.36 -8.04 1.22
N ALA A 745 11.90 -8.90 2.13
CA ALA A 745 11.61 -10.30 1.82
C ALA A 745 10.48 -10.35 0.77
N CYS A 746 10.73 -10.96 -0.38
CA CYS A 746 9.74 -10.97 -1.46
C CYS A 746 8.62 -11.99 -1.25
N VAL A 747 8.83 -12.97 -0.38
CA VAL A 747 7.89 -14.03 0.00
C VAL A 747 8.21 -14.51 1.42
N ASP A 748 7.27 -15.22 2.02
CA ASP A 748 7.51 -16.00 3.24
C ASP A 748 8.66 -17.01 3.04
N GLY A 749 9.55 -17.09 4.02
CA GLY A 749 10.76 -17.89 3.94
C GLY A 749 11.53 -17.98 5.24
N THR A 750 12.74 -18.54 5.17
CA THR A 750 13.67 -18.61 6.30
C THR A 750 15.02 -18.00 5.93
N ILE A 751 15.67 -17.31 6.88
CA ILE A 751 17.02 -16.77 6.70
C ILE A 751 18.01 -17.93 6.59
N TYR A 752 18.49 -18.14 5.36
CA TYR A 752 19.45 -19.19 5.06
C TYR A 752 20.90 -18.72 5.24
N ASN A 753 21.17 -17.44 5.01
CA ASN A 753 22.49 -16.86 5.29
C ASN A 753 22.43 -15.33 5.43
N ARG A 754 23.28 -14.78 6.29
CA ARG A 754 23.57 -13.35 6.43
C ARG A 754 25.07 -13.22 6.59
N ARG A 755 25.78 -12.76 5.56
CA ARG A 755 27.25 -12.72 5.56
C ARG A 755 27.85 -11.84 4.47
N TRP A 756 29.18 -11.70 4.49
CA TRP A 756 29.96 -11.09 3.43
C TRP A 756 30.29 -12.08 2.29
N HIS A 757 30.12 -11.64 1.04
CA HIS A 757 30.57 -12.31 -0.17
C HIS A 757 31.55 -11.42 -0.94
N GLY A 758 32.74 -11.94 -1.27
CA GLY A 758 33.72 -11.20 -2.07
C GLY A 758 33.17 -10.78 -3.44
N GLY A 759 33.11 -9.48 -3.70
CA GLY A 759 32.56 -8.89 -4.94
C GLY A 759 31.07 -8.54 -4.88
N TYR A 760 30.30 -9.17 -3.99
CA TYR A 760 28.87 -8.89 -3.76
C TYR A 760 28.63 -8.06 -2.48
N GLY A 761 29.60 -8.00 -1.56
CA GLY A 761 29.52 -7.18 -0.35
C GLY A 761 28.81 -7.86 0.81
N ASN A 762 28.07 -7.09 1.59
CA ASN A 762 27.12 -7.62 2.56
C ASN A 762 25.92 -8.23 1.81
N THR A 763 25.49 -9.40 2.26
CA THR A 763 24.44 -10.19 1.59
C THR A 763 23.50 -10.85 2.59
N VAL A 764 22.25 -11.02 2.18
CA VAL A 764 21.27 -11.90 2.84
C VAL A 764 20.71 -12.90 1.82
N THR A 765 20.41 -14.11 2.27
CA THR A 765 19.75 -15.15 1.47
C THR A 765 18.56 -15.69 2.24
N ILE A 766 17.39 -15.70 1.60
CA ILE A 766 16.19 -16.38 2.07
C ILE A 766 16.07 -17.72 1.32
N LYS A 767 15.73 -18.80 2.03
CA LYS A 767 15.11 -19.98 1.43
C LYS A 767 13.59 -19.77 1.45
N VAL A 768 12.96 -19.87 0.28
CA VAL A 768 11.49 -19.73 0.12
C VAL A 768 10.76 -20.83 0.89
N LYS A 769 9.67 -20.48 1.60
CA LYS A 769 8.90 -21.43 2.43
C LYS A 769 8.10 -22.42 1.57
N ASP A 770 7.40 -21.93 0.54
CA ASP A 770 6.75 -22.78 -0.48
C ASP A 770 7.26 -22.46 -1.91
N PRO A 771 8.17 -23.28 -2.46
CA PRO A 771 8.62 -23.19 -3.85
C PRO A 771 7.49 -23.37 -4.90
N LYS A 772 6.43 -24.14 -4.62
CA LYS A 772 5.33 -24.37 -5.55
C LYS A 772 4.47 -23.11 -5.69
N ALA A 773 4.03 -22.53 -4.56
CA ALA A 773 3.35 -21.24 -4.57
C ALA A 773 4.21 -20.16 -5.22
N PHE A 774 5.51 -20.10 -4.90
CA PHE A 774 6.44 -19.14 -5.52
C PHE A 774 6.44 -19.20 -7.06
N LEU A 775 6.41 -20.38 -7.66
CA LEU A 775 6.36 -20.55 -9.11
C LEU A 775 5.05 -20.02 -9.73
N THR A 776 3.94 -20.00 -8.99
CA THR A 776 2.68 -19.38 -9.45
C THR A 776 2.76 -17.85 -9.54
N LEU A 777 3.71 -17.23 -8.83
CA LEU A 777 3.95 -15.79 -8.87
C LEU A 777 4.66 -15.35 -10.17
N LYS A 778 5.02 -16.30 -11.06
CA LYS A 778 5.68 -16.04 -12.35
C LYS A 778 4.74 -15.27 -13.29
N ARG A 779 5.03 -13.97 -13.43
CA ARG A 779 4.34 -13.05 -14.34
C ARG A 779 4.74 -13.27 -15.80
N GLN A 780 3.90 -12.78 -16.71
CA GLN A 780 4.26 -12.64 -18.12
C GLN A 780 5.31 -11.54 -18.27
N TYR A 781 6.48 -11.88 -18.79
CA TYR A 781 7.59 -10.95 -19.04
C TYR A 781 8.06 -11.03 -20.49
N THR A 782 8.18 -9.86 -21.12
CA THR A 782 8.80 -9.70 -22.44
C THR A 782 10.22 -9.18 -22.28
N HIS A 783 11.21 -9.95 -22.71
CA HIS A 783 12.62 -9.58 -22.68
C HIS A 783 12.83 -8.20 -23.35
N LYS A 784 13.57 -7.32 -22.66
CA LYS A 784 13.92 -5.97 -23.14
C LYS A 784 15.17 -6.01 -24.04
N SER A 785 15.88 -7.13 -24.03
CA SER A 785 17.08 -7.40 -24.84
C SER A 785 17.05 -8.82 -25.42
N THR A 786 17.51 -8.97 -26.67
CA THR A 786 17.74 -10.28 -27.29
C THR A 786 18.97 -11.03 -26.76
N ARG A 787 19.56 -10.55 -25.65
CA ARG A 787 20.66 -11.16 -24.90
C ARG A 787 20.24 -11.78 -23.56
N GLU A 788 18.98 -11.58 -23.17
CA GLU A 788 18.43 -12.15 -21.94
C GLU A 788 18.04 -13.62 -22.13
N ASP A 789 18.35 -14.42 -21.13
CA ASP A 789 17.87 -15.80 -21.00
C ASP A 789 16.64 -15.85 -20.06
N GLU A 790 15.82 -16.90 -20.16
CA GLU A 790 14.71 -17.12 -19.21
C GLU A 790 15.22 -17.76 -17.90
N SER A 791 16.17 -18.69 -18.01
CA SER A 791 16.76 -19.42 -16.89
C SER A 791 18.10 -20.05 -17.27
N GLY A 792 18.84 -20.53 -16.27
CA GLY A 792 20.07 -21.30 -16.44
C GLY A 792 19.84 -22.74 -16.93
N SER A 793 20.89 -23.34 -17.50
CA SER A 793 20.85 -24.70 -18.06
C SER A 793 20.51 -25.83 -17.09
N ASP A 794 20.60 -25.57 -15.79
CA ASP A 794 20.38 -26.52 -14.70
C ASP A 794 19.38 -25.97 -13.66
N TRP A 795 18.54 -24.99 -14.04
CA TRP A 795 17.41 -24.57 -13.20
C TRP A 795 16.49 -25.76 -12.90
N ASN A 796 16.13 -25.94 -11.62
CA ASN A 796 15.22 -26.97 -11.16
C ASN A 796 14.02 -26.34 -10.45
N GLU A 797 12.89 -26.28 -11.15
CA GLU A 797 11.59 -25.85 -10.59
C GLU A 797 11.09 -26.78 -9.47
N ASN A 798 11.52 -28.04 -9.45
CA ASN A 798 11.13 -29.03 -8.43
C ASN A 798 12.15 -29.09 -7.27
N GLY A 799 12.81 -27.97 -6.96
CA GLY A 799 13.83 -27.87 -5.92
C GLY A 799 13.57 -26.75 -4.92
N ASP A 800 14.43 -26.66 -3.91
CA ASP A 800 14.51 -25.49 -3.04
C ASP A 800 14.74 -24.22 -3.87
N ILE A 801 13.92 -23.19 -3.68
CA ILE A 801 14.14 -21.86 -4.28
C ILE A 801 14.76 -20.93 -3.23
N TYR A 802 15.75 -20.15 -3.66
CA TYR A 802 16.48 -19.19 -2.85
C TYR A 802 16.41 -17.80 -3.47
N LEU A 803 16.25 -16.78 -2.62
CA LEU A 803 16.32 -15.37 -2.97
C LEU A 803 17.56 -14.75 -2.35
N PHE A 804 18.39 -14.09 -3.15
CA PHE A 804 19.69 -13.56 -2.73
C PHE A 804 19.78 -12.07 -3.03
N TYR A 805 20.18 -11.31 -2.01
CA TYR A 805 20.22 -9.85 -1.99
C TYR A 805 21.66 -9.40 -1.70
N ALA A 806 22.19 -8.49 -2.52
CA ALA A 806 23.60 -8.09 -2.48
C ALA A 806 23.85 -6.59 -2.71
N HIS A 807 25.10 -6.18 -2.50
CA HIS A 807 25.59 -4.79 -2.40
C HIS A 807 25.04 -4.00 -1.22
N LEU A 808 24.51 -4.70 -0.21
CA LEU A 808 23.77 -4.11 0.90
C LEU A 808 24.66 -3.21 1.76
N ASP A 809 24.10 -2.13 2.29
CA ASP A 809 24.81 -1.29 3.26
C ASP A 809 24.83 -1.98 4.63
N SER A 810 23.65 -2.37 5.09
CA SER A 810 23.41 -3.07 6.34
C SER A 810 22.37 -4.16 6.13
N VAL A 811 22.43 -5.19 6.97
CA VAL A 811 21.44 -6.28 7.05
C VAL A 811 21.02 -6.38 8.50
N ASN A 812 19.73 -6.49 8.78
CA ASN A 812 19.22 -6.66 10.13
C ASN A 812 19.83 -7.92 10.77
N GLU A 813 20.00 -7.93 12.10
CA GLU A 813 20.49 -9.13 12.79
C GLU A 813 19.45 -10.25 12.68
N PHE A 814 19.89 -11.43 12.23
CA PHE A 814 19.05 -12.59 11.93
C PHE A 814 19.81 -13.89 12.22
N SER A 815 19.08 -14.90 12.67
CA SER A 815 19.57 -16.25 12.98
C SER A 815 19.42 -17.20 11.79
N PHE A 816 20.20 -18.29 11.75
CA PHE A 816 20.00 -19.32 10.72
C PHE A 816 18.67 -20.06 10.96
N GLY A 817 17.82 -20.10 9.93
CA GLY A 817 16.49 -20.70 10.00
C GLY A 817 15.40 -19.79 10.59
N GLU A 818 15.71 -18.53 10.90
CA GLU A 818 14.72 -17.55 11.37
C GLU A 818 13.67 -17.28 10.29
N GLU A 819 12.38 -17.39 10.62
CA GLU A 819 11.30 -17.10 9.66
C GLU A 819 11.26 -15.61 9.32
N VAL A 820 10.98 -15.31 8.05
CA VAL A 820 10.69 -13.97 7.57
C VAL A 820 9.42 -13.96 6.73
N LYS A 821 8.63 -12.90 6.89
CA LYS A 821 7.35 -12.71 6.19
C LYS A 821 7.51 -11.84 4.95
N SER A 822 6.66 -12.05 3.95
CA SER A 822 6.63 -11.18 2.77
C SER A 822 6.44 -9.70 3.15
N GLY A 823 7.21 -8.80 2.56
CA GLY A 823 7.25 -7.38 2.90
C GLY A 823 8.07 -7.02 4.15
N GLN A 824 8.65 -7.99 4.88
CA GLN A 824 9.52 -7.71 6.02
C GLN A 824 10.84 -7.06 5.57
N VAL A 825 11.21 -5.94 6.21
CA VAL A 825 12.50 -5.27 5.96
C VAL A 825 13.65 -6.15 6.42
N LEU A 826 14.57 -6.45 5.49
CA LEU A 826 15.76 -7.28 5.73
C LEU A 826 17.02 -6.45 6.03
N GLY A 827 16.99 -5.16 5.72
CA GLY A 827 18.16 -4.28 5.78
C GLY A 827 18.06 -3.15 4.78
N LYS A 828 19.23 -2.63 4.34
CA LYS A 828 19.34 -1.46 3.47
C LYS A 828 20.18 -1.73 2.22
N CYS A 829 19.74 -1.18 1.09
CA CYS A 829 20.56 -1.04 -0.11
C CYS A 829 21.82 -0.22 0.17
N GLY A 830 22.88 -0.48 -0.60
CA GLY A 830 24.18 0.17 -0.44
C GLY A 830 25.05 0.07 -1.69
N ARG A 831 26.37 0.03 -1.48
CA ARG A 831 27.39 -0.09 -2.54
C ARG A 831 28.50 -1.09 -2.20
N SER A 832 28.24 -2.01 -1.26
CA SER A 832 29.28 -2.84 -0.66
C SER A 832 29.82 -3.93 -1.61
N GLY A 833 31.06 -4.36 -1.40
CA GLY A 833 31.76 -5.34 -2.24
C GLY A 833 32.28 -4.82 -3.58
N ILE A 834 31.82 -3.65 -4.06
CA ILE A 834 32.27 -3.01 -5.29
C ILE A 834 33.63 -2.33 -5.03
N GLY A 835 34.71 -3.07 -5.27
CA GLY A 835 36.08 -2.61 -5.02
C GLY A 835 36.63 -1.68 -6.11
N GLY A 836 37.53 -0.78 -5.70
CA GLY A 836 38.15 0.24 -6.56
C GLY A 836 37.85 1.63 -6.01
N ASP A 837 37.58 2.59 -6.90
CA ASP A 837 37.21 3.95 -6.53
C ASP A 837 35.75 4.06 -6.01
N GLY A 838 34.89 3.08 -6.32
CA GLY A 838 33.47 3.01 -5.92
C GLY A 838 32.55 2.62 -7.08
N THR A 839 31.26 2.99 -7.01
CA THR A 839 30.32 2.95 -8.15
C THR A 839 29.65 4.30 -8.38
N HIS A 840 29.32 4.59 -9.63
CA HIS A 840 28.38 5.65 -10.06
C HIS A 840 26.93 5.16 -10.16
N ALA A 841 26.71 3.84 -10.10
CA ALA A 841 25.41 3.19 -10.24
C ALA A 841 25.18 2.28 -9.01
N PRO A 842 24.62 2.81 -7.91
CA PRO A 842 24.15 1.98 -6.80
C PRO A 842 22.91 1.19 -7.23
N HIS A 843 22.76 0.00 -6.66
CA HIS A 843 21.68 -0.93 -6.96
C HIS A 843 21.60 -2.01 -5.88
N LEU A 844 20.41 -2.55 -5.67
CA LEU A 844 20.29 -3.93 -5.21
C LEU A 844 20.68 -4.84 -6.37
N HIS A 845 21.58 -5.80 -6.12
CA HIS A 845 21.71 -6.96 -6.97
C HIS A 845 20.86 -8.11 -6.39
N PHE A 846 19.93 -8.64 -7.21
CA PHE A 846 18.95 -9.65 -6.79
C PHE A 846 19.04 -10.91 -7.66
N GLU A 847 19.29 -12.08 -7.06
CA GLU A 847 19.31 -13.39 -7.75
C GLU A 847 18.19 -14.30 -7.22
N ILE A 848 17.62 -15.13 -8.11
CA ILE A 848 16.74 -16.26 -7.78
C ILE A 848 17.45 -17.54 -8.24
N PHE A 849 17.65 -18.55 -7.38
CA PHE A 849 18.30 -19.80 -7.78
C PHE A 849 17.77 -21.06 -7.08
N SER A 850 17.90 -22.21 -7.76
CA SER A 850 17.31 -23.50 -7.35
C SER A 850 18.28 -24.46 -6.62
N THR A 851 19.45 -23.99 -6.21
CA THR A 851 20.38 -24.76 -5.36
C THR A 851 21.33 -23.83 -4.61
N TYR A 852 21.46 -24.01 -3.30
CA TYR A 852 22.52 -23.37 -2.52
C TYR A 852 23.85 -24.16 -2.64
N SER A 853 24.29 -24.41 -3.87
CA SER A 853 25.58 -25.03 -4.16
C SER A 853 26.46 -24.10 -4.98
N LYS A 854 27.77 -24.14 -4.73
CA LYS A 854 28.72 -23.14 -5.23
C LYS A 854 29.38 -23.56 -6.55
N PRO A 855 28.72 -23.35 -7.72
CA PRO A 855 29.51 -22.98 -8.90
C PRO A 855 28.83 -22.05 -9.92
N SER A 856 29.55 -20.97 -10.27
CA SER A 856 29.61 -20.36 -11.61
C SER A 856 28.31 -19.84 -12.28
N GLY A 857 27.86 -18.65 -11.86
CA GLY A 857 26.99 -17.78 -12.67
C GLY A 857 25.54 -18.27 -12.81
N THR A 858 24.88 -17.84 -13.88
CA THR A 858 23.48 -18.12 -14.27
C THR A 858 22.99 -19.56 -14.16
N ARG A 859 23.87 -20.56 -14.05
CA ARG A 859 23.61 -21.98 -14.33
C ARG A 859 22.37 -22.56 -13.63
N TYR A 860 22.14 -22.16 -12.38
CA TYR A 860 21.02 -22.63 -11.55
C TYR A 860 20.00 -21.52 -11.23
N CYS A 861 20.08 -20.40 -11.95
CA CYS A 861 19.35 -19.18 -11.65
C CYS A 861 18.13 -19.04 -12.57
N TYR A 862 17.10 -18.34 -12.09
CA TYR A 862 15.97 -17.90 -12.91
C TYR A 862 16.07 -16.40 -13.17
N ASN A 863 15.61 -15.92 -14.33
CA ASN A 863 15.57 -14.49 -14.64
C ASN A 863 14.59 -13.75 -13.70
N PRO A 864 15.04 -12.87 -12.79
CA PRO A 864 14.15 -12.25 -11.81
C PRO A 864 13.10 -11.31 -12.40
N ALA A 865 13.25 -10.90 -13.66
CA ALA A 865 12.28 -10.07 -14.38
C ALA A 865 10.89 -10.73 -14.55
N TYR A 866 10.83 -12.06 -14.53
CA TYR A 866 9.58 -12.81 -14.51
C TYR A 866 8.82 -12.72 -13.18
N TYR A 867 9.43 -12.18 -12.13
CA TYR A 867 8.79 -11.98 -10.83
C TYR A 867 8.71 -10.49 -10.50
N VAL A 868 9.83 -9.75 -10.53
CA VAL A 868 9.86 -8.31 -10.24
C VAL A 868 9.22 -7.48 -11.38
N PRO A 869 8.20 -6.63 -11.12
CA PRO A 869 7.53 -5.77 -12.09
C PRO A 869 8.29 -4.46 -12.37
N TYR A 870 9.59 -4.58 -12.66
CA TYR A 870 10.48 -3.42 -12.78
C TYR A 870 10.27 -2.60 -14.07
N LYS A 871 10.55 -1.28 -14.00
CA LYS A 871 10.60 -0.40 -15.20
C LYS A 871 11.98 -0.46 -15.87
N HIS A 872 12.04 -0.92 -17.12
CA HIS A 872 13.24 -0.80 -17.95
C HIS A 872 13.50 0.67 -18.36
N PHE A 873 14.69 1.01 -18.85
CA PHE A 873 15.04 2.37 -19.31
C PHE A 873 14.00 3.00 -20.26
N SER A 874 13.36 2.19 -21.12
CA SER A 874 12.30 2.63 -22.03
C SER A 874 10.99 3.03 -21.34
N GLU A 875 10.74 2.50 -20.14
CA GLU A 875 9.49 2.61 -19.38
C GLU A 875 9.62 3.56 -18.18
N GLN A 876 10.85 3.83 -17.72
CA GLN A 876 11.15 4.85 -16.72
C GLN A 876 10.75 6.26 -17.19
N SER A 877 10.17 7.04 -16.28
CA SER A 877 9.92 8.46 -16.44
C SER A 877 11.21 9.28 -16.50
N GLU A 878 11.09 10.54 -16.94
CA GLU A 878 12.23 11.46 -16.94
C GLU A 878 12.70 11.81 -15.52
N ALA A 879 11.84 11.72 -14.51
CA ALA A 879 12.22 11.93 -13.11
C ALA A 879 13.16 10.83 -12.60
N GLU A 880 12.80 9.56 -12.80
CA GLU A 880 13.64 8.39 -12.47
C GLU A 880 14.97 8.41 -13.24
N LYS A 881 14.96 8.85 -14.50
CA LYS A 881 16.18 9.07 -15.29
C LYS A 881 17.05 10.20 -14.73
N ILE A 882 16.45 11.33 -14.32
CA ILE A 882 17.14 12.46 -13.69
C ILE A 882 17.71 12.06 -12.33
N GLU A 883 17.01 11.23 -11.54
CA GLU A 883 17.53 10.70 -10.27
C GLU A 883 18.79 9.87 -10.49
N GLN A 884 18.74 8.86 -11.36
CA GLN A 884 19.92 8.07 -11.71
C GLN A 884 21.05 8.93 -12.29
N THR A 885 20.72 9.95 -13.09
CA THR A 885 21.69 10.93 -13.63
C THR A 885 22.34 11.73 -12.50
N THR A 886 21.56 12.15 -11.50
CA THR A 886 22.00 12.95 -10.35
C THR A 886 22.91 12.12 -9.46
N GLU A 887 22.52 10.89 -9.14
CA GLU A 887 23.31 9.93 -8.38
C GLU A 887 24.64 9.63 -9.09
N LYS A 888 24.60 9.29 -10.38
CA LYS A 888 25.79 9.12 -11.23
C LYS A 888 26.66 10.38 -11.32
N ASN A 889 26.11 11.57 -11.08
CA ASN A 889 26.85 12.84 -11.06
C ASN A 889 27.43 13.19 -9.67
N ARG A 890 27.09 12.48 -8.59
CA ARG A 890 27.77 12.62 -7.28
C ARG A 890 29.23 12.12 -7.33
N GLY A 891 29.55 11.25 -8.27
CA GLY A 891 30.90 10.72 -8.52
C GLY A 891 30.97 9.21 -8.35
N TYR A 892 32.18 8.67 -8.19
CA TYR A 892 32.35 7.35 -7.59
C TYR A 892 32.06 7.46 -6.10
N ILE A 893 31.24 6.53 -5.58
CA ILE A 893 30.87 6.52 -4.17
C ILE A 893 31.34 5.20 -3.56
N ASN A 894 32.12 5.29 -2.47
CA ASN A 894 32.95 4.21 -1.94
C ASN A 894 32.53 3.82 -0.51
N GLU A 895 31.58 2.91 -0.44
CA GLU A 895 31.10 2.29 0.81
C GLU A 895 31.41 0.79 0.75
N TYR A 896 32.69 0.45 0.49
CA TYR A 896 33.09 -0.93 0.17
C TYR A 896 32.61 -1.97 1.21
N VAL A 897 32.54 -1.59 2.48
CA VAL A 897 32.09 -2.46 3.59
C VAL A 897 30.63 -2.25 4.01
N GLY A 898 29.90 -1.32 3.40
CA GLY A 898 28.63 -0.81 3.95
C GLY A 898 28.83 -0.10 5.29
N ALA A 899 27.79 -0.07 6.13
CA ALA A 899 27.87 0.44 7.50
C ALA A 899 28.78 -0.42 8.40
N GLU A 900 28.70 -1.74 8.27
CA GLU A 900 29.61 -2.69 8.90
C GLU A 900 29.85 -3.91 7.99
N LYS A 901 31.09 -4.40 7.95
CA LYS A 901 31.42 -5.60 7.18
C LYS A 901 30.97 -6.87 7.91
N LEU A 902 30.00 -7.59 7.34
CA LEU A 902 29.58 -8.88 7.88
C LEU A 902 30.72 -9.92 7.89
N GLN A 903 30.56 -10.94 8.75
CA GLN A 903 31.47 -12.11 8.79
C GLN A 903 31.48 -12.88 7.47
N GLU A 904 32.55 -13.62 7.16
CA GLU A 904 32.63 -14.41 5.90
C GLU A 904 32.13 -15.86 6.04
N LYS A 905 31.94 -16.34 7.28
CA LYS A 905 31.38 -17.67 7.60
C LYS A 905 29.93 -17.78 7.11
N HIS A 906 29.47 -18.99 6.79
CA HIS A 906 28.03 -19.22 6.65
C HIS A 906 27.35 -19.10 8.02
N LEU A 907 26.12 -18.60 8.07
CA LEU A 907 25.36 -18.42 9.31
C LEU A 907 25.12 -19.73 10.08
N LYS A 908 25.17 -20.88 9.39
CA LYS A 908 25.12 -22.24 9.98
C LYS A 908 26.46 -22.72 10.57
N ASP A 909 27.57 -22.04 10.27
CA ASP A 909 28.93 -22.35 10.74
C ASP A 909 29.44 -21.33 11.80
N GLN A 910 28.52 -20.51 12.34
CA GLN A 910 28.78 -19.48 13.34
C GLN A 910 28.43 -19.98 14.74
#